data_AF-A0A2E7PZE0-F1
#
_entry.id   AF-A0A2E7PZE0-F1
#
_cell.length_a   1.000
_cell.length_b   1.000
_cell.length_c   1.000
_cell.angle_alpha   90.00
_cell.angle_beta   90.00
_cell.angle_gamma   90.00
#
_symmetry.space_group_name_H-M   'P 1'
#
loop_
_entity.id
_entity.type
_entity.pdbx_description
1 polymer ?
#
loop_
_entity_poly.entity_id
_entity_poly.type
_entity_poly.pdbx_seq_one_letter_code
_entity_poly.pdbx_strand_id
1 'polypeptide(L)'
;MTILRNFLLSMALVSGAESLADDPFEERIRPFLQTYCIACHGEETQKGKIRLDHLRGDMEDRKEAELWARSLEAIEFGEMPSDKADKFPTKAQARLVQDWIAQSLDRAGRKVEDKAGKEGYGNLIPHDLLFSPAESKRVVNAAARLWRISPKALADIVRGARMVSNPFVLDKPHGNFRDFKGKYAFNSLMAEQVTELALAHSEKEAKNARKAIVMMKEKGSTIDEANREAIKRHCHNVLRRTPTEEEMEVMMGLLKKVDSELGVPFGLQAVYASIILRPETLFRFEGMGASDDDTGLVALSRRELATSLAFALTDLAPDGNLLRAFQNQDLPPREILRTEIRRMLDDENRPTARNRLLQFFQEYFDYQKAEDVFKDQIKGHRHWAPALVYDLNALVMQALNEDKQVLKTLLTTPEYLVHVNSHRDHGNPLAYNLPPDWKPSPKPYEFPKDQRMGILTHPAWLVAHSGNFDNDPIMRGHWIRYKLLGGSVPDIPITVDAKLPEDENMTLRERMRVTQAEECYKCHSKMNPLGLPFEQFDHFGRFRFLELDKPVDVTSKIVNSGVPEIDGEIRSPFELIERLANSTHCEQVFVRYVFRFFMGRNETLGDAKTLQEAHQAYVDNDGSMEALVLSLLSSDSFLYRAKPVSLAKVAP
;
A
#
# COMPACT_ATOMS: atom_id res chain seq x y z
N MET A 1 43.46 74.08 -10.65
CA MET A 1 42.15 74.76 -10.79
C MET A 1 41.31 73.94 -11.77
N THR A 2 40.40 73.07 -11.32
CA THR A 2 38.95 73.26 -11.04
C THR A 2 38.04 73.21 -12.31
N ILE A 3 37.12 72.22 -12.33
CA ILE A 3 35.70 72.23 -12.80
C ILE A 3 35.39 72.22 -14.32
N LEU A 4 34.32 71.61 -14.88
CA LEU A 4 33.34 70.55 -14.53
C LEU A 4 32.24 70.48 -15.64
N ARG A 5 31.70 69.27 -15.91
CA ARG A 5 30.27 68.83 -16.09
C ARG A 5 29.31 69.46 -17.12
N ASN A 6 28.65 68.61 -17.94
CA ASN A 6 27.37 67.88 -17.67
C ASN A 6 26.70 67.47 -19.01
N PHE A 7 26.42 66.19 -19.21
CA PHE A 7 25.44 65.69 -20.18
C PHE A 7 24.59 64.61 -19.49
N LEU A 8 23.27 64.87 -19.39
CA LEU A 8 22.27 63.96 -18.85
C LEU A 8 21.37 63.51 -20.01
N LEU A 9 21.28 62.21 -20.20
CA LEU A 9 20.43 61.53 -21.18
C LEU A 9 19.03 61.32 -20.57
N SER A 10 17.99 61.80 -21.25
CA SER A 10 16.60 61.59 -20.89
C SER A 10 16.11 60.21 -21.36
N MET A 11 15.70 59.38 -20.40
CA MET A 11 15.07 58.07 -20.60
C MET A 11 13.55 58.27 -20.57
N ALA A 12 12.85 58.03 -21.68
CA ALA A 12 11.40 58.06 -21.74
C ALA A 12 10.84 56.65 -21.54
N LEU A 13 10.01 56.49 -20.50
CA LEU A 13 9.26 55.30 -20.15
C LEU A 13 8.19 55.00 -21.21
N VAL A 14 8.27 53.82 -21.84
CA VAL A 14 7.12 53.19 -22.48
C VAL A 14 6.50 52.27 -21.43
N SER A 15 5.40 52.71 -20.82
CA SER A 15 4.54 51.85 -20.02
C SER A 15 3.78 50.91 -20.95
N GLY A 16 4.25 49.66 -21.04
CA GLY A 16 3.47 48.58 -21.61
C GLY A 16 2.29 48.28 -20.69
N ALA A 17 1.08 48.49 -21.19
CA ALA A 17 -0.10 47.88 -20.63
C ALA A 17 -0.01 46.38 -20.91
N GLU A 18 0.32 45.60 -19.87
CA GLU A 18 0.13 44.14 -19.91
C GLU A 18 -1.37 43.87 -20.01
N SER A 19 -1.73 43.11 -21.04
CA SER A 19 -3.09 42.64 -21.29
C SER A 19 -3.58 41.78 -20.13
N LEU A 20 -4.82 42.04 -19.68
CA LEU A 20 -5.65 41.11 -18.92
C LEU A 20 -5.71 39.76 -19.67
N ALA A 21 -4.86 38.81 -19.27
CA ALA A 21 -5.04 37.41 -19.58
C ALA A 21 -6.05 36.84 -18.58
N ASP A 22 -7.01 36.05 -19.05
CA ASP A 22 -8.06 35.39 -18.25
C ASP A 22 -7.47 34.78 -16.97
N ASP A 23 -7.84 35.32 -15.80
CA ASP A 23 -7.45 34.73 -14.51
C ASP A 23 -8.33 33.50 -14.24
N PRO A 24 -7.80 32.27 -14.33
CA PRO A 24 -8.58 31.06 -14.14
C PRO A 24 -9.21 30.98 -12.73
N PHE A 25 -8.63 31.69 -11.76
CA PHE A 25 -9.16 31.79 -10.41
C PHE A 25 -10.51 32.53 -10.40
N GLU A 26 -10.57 33.72 -10.98
CA GLU A 26 -11.77 34.56 -11.00
C GLU A 26 -12.90 33.94 -11.84
N GLU A 27 -12.57 33.28 -12.95
CA GLU A 27 -13.58 32.71 -13.84
C GLU A 27 -14.21 31.41 -13.35
N ARG A 28 -13.41 30.53 -12.72
CA ARG A 28 -13.85 29.14 -12.45
C ARG A 28 -13.82 28.77 -10.99
N ILE A 29 -12.83 29.26 -10.24
CA ILE A 29 -12.62 28.85 -8.85
C ILE A 29 -13.43 29.71 -7.89
N ARG A 30 -13.44 31.03 -8.05
CA ARG A 30 -14.24 31.93 -7.21
C ARG A 30 -15.75 31.61 -7.31
N PRO A 31 -16.35 31.36 -8.49
CA PRO A 31 -17.75 30.95 -8.57
C PRO A 31 -18.03 29.59 -7.92
N PHE A 32 -17.07 28.66 -7.99
CA PHE A 32 -17.18 27.38 -7.28
C PHE A 32 -17.22 27.59 -5.77
N LEU A 33 -16.27 28.37 -5.22
CA LEU A 33 -16.24 28.67 -3.78
C LEU A 33 -17.54 29.37 -3.33
N GLN A 34 -18.03 30.34 -4.10
CA GLN A 34 -19.30 31.02 -3.82
C GLN A 34 -20.48 30.06 -3.78
N THR A 35 -20.52 29.09 -4.70
CA THR A 35 -21.64 28.16 -4.82
C THR A 35 -21.64 27.08 -3.74
N TYR A 36 -20.47 26.55 -3.39
CA TYR A 36 -20.36 25.32 -2.58
C TYR A 36 -19.69 25.51 -1.22
N CYS A 37 -18.95 26.60 -1.00
CA CYS A 37 -18.10 26.75 0.19
C CYS A 37 -18.47 27.96 1.08
N ILE A 38 -18.70 29.13 0.48
CA ILE A 38 -18.79 30.42 1.21
C ILE A 38 -20.01 30.50 2.13
N ALA A 39 -21.11 29.80 1.84
CA ALA A 39 -22.26 29.77 2.75
C ALA A 39 -21.91 29.25 4.16
N CYS A 40 -20.93 28.34 4.27
CA CYS A 40 -20.46 27.78 5.54
C CYS A 40 -19.10 28.33 6.01
N HIS A 41 -18.31 28.92 5.10
CA HIS A 41 -16.94 29.38 5.31
C HIS A 41 -16.75 30.82 4.82
N GLY A 42 -17.75 31.67 4.98
CA GLY A 42 -17.76 33.08 4.58
C GLY A 42 -17.71 34.01 5.77
N GLU A 43 -17.95 35.30 5.55
CA GLU A 43 -17.92 36.31 6.61
C GLU A 43 -18.91 36.00 7.74
N GLU A 44 -20.16 35.69 7.36
CA GLU A 44 -21.28 35.44 8.27
C GLU A 44 -21.18 34.11 9.01
N THR A 45 -20.68 33.06 8.36
CA THR A 45 -20.60 31.71 8.93
C THR A 45 -19.20 31.15 8.73
N GLN A 46 -18.53 30.80 9.83
CA GLN A 46 -17.13 30.38 9.86
C GLN A 46 -16.97 28.99 10.47
N LYS A 47 -17.62 27.99 9.86
CA LYS A 47 -17.52 26.60 10.35
C LYS A 47 -16.06 26.16 10.39
N GLY A 48 -15.66 25.53 11.49
CA GLY A 48 -14.27 25.11 11.70
C GLY A 48 -13.26 26.26 11.85
N LYS A 49 -13.71 27.50 12.09
CA LYS A 49 -12.88 28.72 12.12
C LYS A 49 -12.14 28.97 10.80
N ILE A 50 -12.77 28.62 9.68
CA ILE A 50 -12.23 28.78 8.33
C ILE A 50 -13.06 29.85 7.60
N ARG A 51 -12.34 30.73 6.88
CA ARG A 51 -12.86 31.81 6.03
C ARG A 51 -12.23 31.66 4.64
N LEU A 52 -13.04 31.48 3.60
CA LEU A 52 -12.60 31.23 2.21
C LEU A 52 -12.96 32.38 1.25
N ASP A 53 -13.78 33.33 1.72
CA ASP A 53 -14.26 34.51 0.99
C ASP A 53 -13.15 35.47 0.54
N HIS A 54 -12.06 35.52 1.31
CA HIS A 54 -10.93 36.44 1.12
C HIS A 54 -9.71 35.78 0.49
N LEU A 55 -9.80 34.51 0.09
CA LEU A 55 -8.70 33.82 -0.57
C LEU A 55 -8.38 34.45 -1.92
N ARG A 56 -7.09 34.49 -2.23
CA ARG A 56 -6.52 34.88 -3.51
C ARG A 56 -6.05 33.62 -4.25
N GLY A 57 -5.84 33.78 -5.55
CA GLY A 57 -5.38 32.69 -6.42
C GLY A 57 -3.85 32.55 -6.50
N ASP A 58 -3.11 33.48 -5.90
CA ASP A 58 -1.67 33.67 -6.13
C ASP A 58 -0.75 32.72 -5.33
N MET A 59 -1.25 32.12 -4.24
CA MET A 59 -0.51 31.21 -3.37
C MET A 59 0.78 31.81 -2.76
N GLU A 60 0.93 33.14 -2.75
CA GLU A 60 2.13 33.80 -2.24
C GLU A 60 2.20 33.75 -0.72
N ASP A 61 1.07 34.01 -0.05
CA ASP A 61 1.00 33.94 1.41
C ASP A 61 1.02 32.49 1.88
N ARG A 62 1.90 32.22 2.86
CA ARG A 62 2.11 30.86 3.37
C ARG A 62 0.86 30.30 4.09
N LYS A 63 0.17 31.10 4.88
CA LYS A 63 -1.01 30.64 5.63
C LYS A 63 -2.17 30.39 4.68
N GLU A 64 -2.29 31.24 3.66
CA GLU A 64 -3.25 31.07 2.58
C GLU A 64 -2.99 29.79 1.79
N ALA A 65 -1.73 29.54 1.41
CA ALA A 65 -1.32 28.29 0.74
C ALA A 65 -1.58 27.05 1.61
N GLU A 66 -1.33 27.12 2.92
CA GLU A 66 -1.67 26.04 3.87
C GLU A 66 -3.19 25.82 3.95
N LEU A 67 -4.00 26.88 3.88
CA LEU A 67 -5.45 26.78 3.83
C LEU A 67 -5.96 26.21 2.50
N TRP A 68 -5.33 26.56 1.38
CA TRP A 68 -5.59 25.95 0.08
C TRP A 68 -5.24 24.47 0.06
N ALA A 69 -4.10 24.08 0.63
CA ALA A 69 -3.70 22.68 0.77
C ALA A 69 -4.72 21.88 1.59
N ARG A 70 -5.19 22.43 2.72
CA ARG A 70 -6.24 21.82 3.54
C ARG A 70 -7.60 21.79 2.85
N SER A 71 -7.90 22.76 2.00
CA SER A 71 -9.14 22.80 1.23
C SER A 71 -9.12 21.77 0.10
N LEU A 72 -7.98 21.63 -0.58
CA LEU A 72 -7.73 20.57 -1.55
C LEU A 72 -7.96 19.21 -0.90
N GLU A 73 -7.34 18.99 0.26
CA GLU A 73 -7.53 17.79 1.05
C GLU A 73 -9.02 17.58 1.41
N ALA A 74 -9.70 18.54 2.02
CA ALA A 74 -11.11 18.37 2.38
C ALA A 74 -12.02 18.02 1.17
N ILE A 75 -11.71 18.54 -0.03
CA ILE A 75 -12.43 18.20 -1.26
C ILE A 75 -12.02 16.80 -1.76
N GLU A 76 -10.73 16.46 -1.76
CA GLU A 76 -10.20 15.13 -2.11
C GLU A 76 -10.77 14.01 -1.24
N PHE A 77 -10.98 14.30 0.05
CA PHE A 77 -11.52 13.37 1.03
C PHE A 77 -13.06 13.35 1.04
N GLY A 78 -13.72 14.16 0.20
CA GLY A 78 -15.17 14.28 0.16
C GLY A 78 -15.77 14.76 1.48
N GLU A 79 -14.98 15.46 2.30
CA GLU A 79 -15.44 16.09 3.55
C GLU A 79 -16.23 17.36 3.25
N MET A 80 -15.89 18.03 2.15
CA MET A 80 -16.51 19.26 1.71
C MET A 80 -17.08 19.13 0.29
N PRO A 81 -18.33 19.56 0.06
CA PRO A 81 -19.26 20.13 1.05
C PRO A 81 -19.75 19.09 2.08
N SER A 82 -19.99 19.52 3.31
CA SER A 82 -20.53 18.63 4.37
C SER A 82 -21.89 18.06 3.99
N ASP A 83 -22.30 16.95 4.62
CA ASP A 83 -23.64 16.36 4.50
C ASP A 83 -24.81 17.34 4.74
N LYS A 84 -24.60 18.38 5.54
CA LYS A 84 -25.56 19.48 5.78
C LYS A 84 -25.57 20.58 4.71
N ALA A 85 -24.86 20.42 3.58
CA ALA A 85 -24.80 21.44 2.52
C ALA A 85 -26.03 21.38 1.61
N ASP A 86 -26.52 22.54 1.18
CA ASP A 86 -27.68 22.63 0.29
C ASP A 86 -27.35 22.24 -1.16
N LYS A 87 -26.06 22.31 -1.54
CA LYS A 87 -25.57 22.06 -2.90
C LYS A 87 -24.28 21.26 -2.85
N PHE A 88 -24.15 20.31 -3.77
CA PHE A 88 -22.96 19.49 -3.96
C PHE A 88 -22.43 19.67 -5.38
N PRO A 89 -21.11 19.84 -5.57
CA PRO A 89 -20.53 19.86 -6.90
C PRO A 89 -20.62 18.47 -7.55
N THR A 90 -20.72 18.45 -8.87
CA THR A 90 -20.46 17.21 -9.62
C THR A 90 -18.99 16.80 -9.46
N LYS A 91 -18.69 15.50 -9.64
CA LYS A 91 -17.31 14.99 -9.55
C LYS A 91 -16.36 15.69 -10.52
N ALA A 92 -16.83 16.04 -11.71
CA ALA A 92 -16.04 16.80 -12.70
C ALA A 92 -15.72 18.22 -12.21
N GLN A 93 -16.68 18.92 -11.59
CA GLN A 93 -16.47 20.25 -11.02
C GLN A 93 -15.49 20.22 -9.86
N ALA A 94 -15.64 19.25 -8.94
CA ALA A 94 -14.71 19.07 -7.83
C ALA A 94 -13.29 18.81 -8.34
N ARG A 95 -13.13 17.94 -9.36
CA ARG A 95 -11.83 17.63 -9.94
C ARG A 95 -11.15 18.83 -10.58
N LEU A 96 -11.89 19.66 -11.30
CA LEU A 96 -11.37 20.88 -11.90
C LEU A 96 -10.71 21.79 -10.85
N VAL A 97 -11.37 21.98 -9.71
CA VAL A 97 -10.86 22.82 -8.62
C VAL A 97 -9.66 22.16 -7.94
N GLN A 98 -9.71 20.86 -7.67
CA GLN A 98 -8.58 20.11 -7.10
C GLN A 98 -7.33 20.26 -7.96
N ASP A 99 -7.45 20.02 -9.28
CA ASP A 99 -6.34 20.11 -10.23
C ASP A 99 -5.76 21.53 -10.29
N TRP A 100 -6.62 22.56 -10.20
CA TRP A 100 -6.16 23.95 -10.15
C TRP A 100 -5.40 24.25 -8.84
N ILE A 101 -5.94 23.87 -7.68
CA ILE A 101 -5.28 24.12 -6.38
C ILE A 101 -3.91 23.44 -6.35
N ALA A 102 -3.84 22.17 -6.74
CA ALA A 102 -2.61 21.39 -6.75
C ALA A 102 -1.54 22.05 -7.66
N GLN A 103 -1.92 22.48 -8.86
CA GLN A 103 -1.01 23.15 -9.79
C GLN A 103 -0.53 24.50 -9.25
N SER A 104 -1.42 25.29 -8.65
CA SER A 104 -1.06 26.60 -8.11
C SER A 104 -0.10 26.48 -6.93
N LEU A 105 -0.31 25.51 -6.04
CA LEU A 105 0.61 25.25 -4.91
C LEU A 105 1.98 24.76 -5.38
N ASP A 106 2.03 23.90 -6.39
CA ASP A 106 3.29 23.43 -6.99
C ASP A 106 4.06 24.58 -7.65
N ARG A 107 3.40 25.44 -8.46
CA ARG A 107 4.02 26.63 -9.05
C ARG A 107 4.60 27.59 -8.02
N ALA A 108 3.95 27.73 -6.87
CA ALA A 108 4.43 28.56 -5.76
C ALA A 108 5.54 27.89 -4.92
N GLY A 109 6.00 26.69 -5.30
CA GLY A 109 6.99 25.92 -4.55
C GLY A 109 6.51 25.50 -3.16
N ARG A 110 5.20 25.49 -2.93
CA ARG A 110 4.59 25.09 -1.66
C ARG A 110 4.35 23.59 -1.71
N LYS A 111 5.19 22.83 -1.00
CA LYS A 111 5.02 21.37 -0.88
C LYS A 111 3.74 21.08 -0.09
N VAL A 112 2.70 20.67 -0.80
CA VAL A 112 1.57 19.96 -0.19
C VAL A 112 2.02 18.53 0.05
N GLU A 113 1.59 17.96 1.16
CA GLU A 113 1.76 16.54 1.39
C GLU A 113 0.90 15.77 0.37
N ASP A 114 1.54 15.12 -0.61
CA ASP A 114 0.86 14.27 -1.58
C ASP A 114 0.37 12.99 -0.88
N LYS A 115 -0.81 13.08 -0.25
CA LYS A 115 -1.48 11.96 0.39
C LYS A 115 -1.92 10.92 -0.64
N ALA A 116 -2.26 11.31 -1.87
CA ALA A 116 -2.64 10.38 -2.94
C ALA A 116 -1.51 9.38 -3.28
N GLY A 117 -0.25 9.78 -3.12
CA GLY A 117 0.92 8.90 -3.26
C GLY A 117 1.21 7.99 -2.06
N LYS A 118 0.59 8.23 -0.90
CA LYS A 118 0.81 7.47 0.34
C LYS A 118 -0.12 6.27 0.44
N GLU A 119 0.37 5.18 1.05
CA GLU A 119 -0.50 4.06 1.37
C GLU A 119 -1.59 4.53 2.34
N GLY A 120 -2.80 3.98 2.24
CA GLY A 120 -3.94 4.43 3.05
C GLY A 120 -4.92 5.32 2.28
N TYR A 121 -4.48 6.00 1.23
CA TYR A 121 -5.28 7.05 0.60
C TYR A 121 -5.81 6.72 -0.80
N GLY A 122 -5.65 5.48 -1.29
CA GLY A 122 -6.20 5.10 -2.59
C GLY A 122 -7.73 5.23 -2.70
N ASN A 123 -8.45 5.19 -1.57
CA ASN A 123 -9.91 5.36 -1.52
C ASN A 123 -10.39 6.79 -1.81
N LEU A 124 -9.48 7.76 -1.91
CA LEU A 124 -9.82 9.15 -2.30
C LEU A 124 -10.25 9.24 -3.77
N ILE A 125 -9.82 8.29 -4.61
CA ILE A 125 -10.30 8.23 -5.98
C ILE A 125 -11.71 7.65 -5.98
N PRO A 126 -12.70 8.36 -6.57
CA PRO A 126 -14.08 7.90 -6.60
C PRO A 126 -14.22 6.53 -7.28
N HIS A 127 -14.82 5.59 -6.56
CA HIS A 127 -14.97 4.20 -6.99
C HIS A 127 -15.74 4.05 -8.30
N ASP A 128 -16.85 4.76 -8.43
CA ASP A 128 -17.72 4.78 -9.60
C ASP A 128 -17.00 5.24 -10.88
N LEU A 129 -16.02 6.15 -10.76
CA LEU A 129 -15.20 6.56 -11.90
C LEU A 129 -14.28 5.42 -12.35
N LEU A 130 -13.63 4.74 -11.40
CA LEU A 130 -12.71 3.63 -11.71
C LEU A 130 -13.41 2.47 -12.43
N PHE A 131 -14.70 2.23 -12.14
CA PHE A 131 -15.49 1.17 -12.76
C PHE A 131 -16.51 1.68 -13.81
N SER A 132 -16.40 2.95 -14.22
CA SER A 132 -17.21 3.51 -15.31
C SER A 132 -16.67 3.08 -16.68
N PRO A 133 -17.54 2.64 -17.62
CA PRO A 133 -17.14 2.37 -19.01
C PRO A 133 -16.52 3.57 -19.74
N ALA A 134 -16.82 4.80 -19.29
CA ALA A 134 -16.26 6.02 -19.87
C ALA A 134 -14.74 6.12 -19.64
N GLU A 135 -14.26 5.58 -18.51
CA GLU A 135 -12.86 5.69 -18.11
C GLU A 135 -11.98 4.55 -18.62
N SER A 136 -12.57 3.51 -19.22
CA SER A 136 -11.85 2.37 -19.82
C SER A 136 -10.97 2.76 -21.01
N LYS A 137 -11.17 3.96 -21.58
CA LYS A 137 -10.36 4.51 -22.69
C LYS A 137 -9.16 5.33 -22.21
N ARG A 138 -9.03 5.58 -20.90
CA ARG A 138 -7.89 6.34 -20.39
C ARG A 138 -6.59 5.60 -20.62
N VAL A 139 -5.56 6.38 -20.92
CA VAL A 139 -4.19 5.91 -21.00
C VAL A 139 -3.63 5.78 -19.57
N VAL A 140 -2.75 4.81 -19.37
CA VAL A 140 -2.04 4.59 -18.10
C VAL A 140 -1.36 5.88 -17.67
N ASN A 141 -1.66 6.35 -16.46
CA ASN A 141 -1.09 7.56 -15.87
C ASN A 141 -0.23 7.24 -14.64
N ALA A 142 0.65 6.25 -14.78
CA ALA A 142 1.53 5.81 -13.71
C ALA A 142 2.94 6.35 -13.95
N ALA A 143 3.38 7.38 -13.22
CA ALA A 143 4.70 7.96 -13.40
C ALA A 143 5.84 6.93 -13.22
N ALA A 144 7.00 7.21 -13.84
CA ALA A 144 8.24 6.47 -13.59
C ALA A 144 8.52 6.34 -12.09
N ARG A 145 9.08 5.18 -11.68
CA ARG A 145 9.19 4.83 -10.25
C ARG A 145 10.61 4.43 -9.89
N LEU A 146 11.09 5.08 -8.83
CA LEU A 146 12.12 4.55 -7.96
C LEU A 146 11.41 4.02 -6.72
N TRP A 147 11.53 2.73 -6.44
CA TRP A 147 10.93 2.13 -5.23
C TRP A 147 11.90 1.15 -4.59
N ARG A 148 12.00 1.23 -3.27
CA ARG A 148 12.96 0.47 -2.48
C ARG A 148 12.57 -1.00 -2.40
N ILE A 149 13.54 -1.88 -2.24
CA ILE A 149 13.29 -3.29 -1.91
C ILE A 149 12.98 -3.46 -0.42
N SER A 150 12.28 -4.53 -0.05
CA SER A 150 12.00 -4.82 1.36
C SER A 150 13.27 -5.27 2.11
N PRO A 151 13.30 -5.15 3.46
CA PRO A 151 14.36 -5.74 4.25
C PRO A 151 14.57 -7.24 4.04
N LYS A 152 13.49 -7.98 3.84
CA LYS A 152 13.55 -9.40 3.56
C LYS A 152 14.27 -9.65 2.23
N ALA A 153 13.93 -8.90 1.19
CA ALA A 153 14.57 -9.03 -0.11
C ALA A 153 16.05 -8.63 -0.08
N LEU A 154 16.41 -7.57 0.66
CA LEU A 154 17.81 -7.18 0.83
C LEU A 154 18.60 -8.29 1.54
N ALA A 155 18.03 -8.88 2.60
CA ALA A 155 18.64 -10.00 3.31
C ALA A 155 18.86 -11.22 2.41
N ASP A 156 17.94 -11.48 1.48
CA ASP A 156 18.03 -12.58 0.54
C ASP A 156 19.09 -12.35 -0.56
N ILE A 157 19.20 -11.12 -1.05
CA ILE A 157 20.24 -10.72 -2.02
C ILE A 157 21.63 -10.82 -1.39
N VAL A 158 21.77 -10.37 -0.14
CA VAL A 158 23.05 -10.26 0.58
C VAL A 158 23.18 -11.41 1.61
N ARG A 159 22.85 -12.63 1.17
CA ARG A 159 22.72 -13.81 2.03
C ARG A 159 23.95 -14.08 2.90
N GLY A 160 23.71 -14.34 4.19
CA GLY A 160 24.75 -14.74 5.12
C GLY A 160 25.63 -13.60 5.66
N ALA A 161 25.26 -12.34 5.41
CA ALA A 161 25.69 -11.21 6.21
C ALA A 161 24.79 -11.09 7.46
N ARG A 162 25.36 -10.74 8.61
CA ARG A 162 24.60 -10.49 9.84
C ARG A 162 23.99 -9.09 9.72
N MET A 163 22.71 -8.99 9.36
CA MET A 163 21.99 -7.72 9.50
C MET A 163 21.80 -7.43 10.99
N VAL A 164 22.59 -6.50 11.54
CA VAL A 164 22.58 -6.17 12.97
C VAL A 164 21.32 -5.40 13.38
N SER A 165 20.64 -4.76 12.41
CA SER A 165 19.37 -4.04 12.63
C SER A 165 18.61 -3.87 11.32
N ASN A 166 17.28 -3.69 11.39
CA ASN A 166 16.44 -3.33 10.25
C ASN A 166 16.79 -1.88 9.84
N PRO A 167 17.39 -1.64 8.65
CA PRO A 167 17.82 -0.29 8.26
C PRO A 167 16.66 0.61 7.82
N PHE A 168 15.44 0.07 7.85
CA PHE A 168 14.26 0.73 7.31
C PHE A 168 13.36 1.22 8.44
N VAL A 169 13.31 2.55 8.61
CA VAL A 169 12.18 3.17 9.32
C VAL A 169 10.94 2.97 8.44
N LEU A 170 9.97 2.23 8.99
CA LEU A 170 8.64 2.11 8.43
C LEU A 170 7.87 3.36 8.81
N ASP A 171 7.57 4.21 7.82
CA ASP A 171 6.63 5.29 8.03
C ASP A 171 5.22 4.67 8.14
N LYS A 172 4.58 4.82 9.29
CA LYS A 172 3.25 4.27 9.58
C LYS A 172 2.28 5.38 10.00
N PRO A 173 1.81 6.24 9.09
CA PRO A 173 0.63 7.03 9.38
C PRO A 173 -0.64 6.24 9.01
N HIS A 174 -0.71 5.60 7.81
CA HIS A 174 -1.90 4.87 7.34
C HIS A 174 -1.54 3.63 6.48
N GLY A 175 -2.45 2.65 6.41
CA GLY A 175 -2.30 1.43 5.60
C GLY A 175 -1.44 0.33 6.23
N ASN A 176 -1.45 -0.86 5.63
CA ASN A 176 -0.86 -2.08 6.20
C ASN A 176 0.07 -2.84 5.26
N PHE A 177 0.09 -2.50 3.97
CA PHE A 177 0.90 -3.19 2.98
C PHE A 177 2.37 -2.86 3.12
N ARG A 178 3.22 -3.84 3.42
CA ARG A 178 4.62 -3.60 3.79
C ARG A 178 5.50 -3.20 2.59
N ASP A 179 5.17 -3.70 1.40
CA ASP A 179 5.89 -3.41 0.15
C ASP A 179 5.09 -2.39 -0.71
N PHE A 180 5.22 -1.10 -0.36
CA PHE A 180 4.52 0.00 -1.02
C PHE A 180 5.47 1.18 -1.25
N LYS A 181 5.40 1.82 -2.43
CA LYS A 181 6.38 2.83 -2.92
C LYS A 181 6.72 3.92 -1.88
N GLY A 182 5.74 4.37 -1.10
CA GLY A 182 5.87 5.49 -0.16
C GLY A 182 6.32 5.16 1.27
N LYS A 183 6.60 3.89 1.63
CA LYS A 183 6.77 3.50 3.06
C LYS A 183 8.12 3.77 3.71
N TYR A 184 9.07 4.25 2.92
CA TYR A 184 10.43 3.83 3.09
C TYR A 184 11.41 4.96 2.72
N ALA A 185 11.79 5.77 3.71
CA ALA A 185 12.71 6.91 3.53
C ALA A 185 14.18 6.50 3.70
N PHE A 186 15.08 7.12 2.91
CA PHE A 186 16.54 6.98 3.04
C PHE A 186 17.06 8.05 4.01
N ASN A 187 17.87 7.66 5.00
CA ASN A 187 18.48 8.56 5.97
C ASN A 187 19.98 8.25 6.15
N SER A 188 20.69 9.08 6.92
CA SER A 188 22.14 8.91 7.14
C SER A 188 22.50 7.59 7.83
N LEU A 189 21.70 7.14 8.79
CA LEU A 189 21.89 5.85 9.48
C LEU A 189 21.84 4.68 8.49
N MET A 190 20.94 4.75 7.51
CA MET A 190 20.84 3.74 6.47
C MET A 190 22.11 3.67 5.60
N ALA A 191 22.72 4.81 5.27
CA ALA A 191 23.96 4.84 4.50
C ALA A 191 25.12 4.15 5.24
N GLU A 192 25.21 4.36 6.55
CA GLU A 192 26.19 3.70 7.41
C GLU A 192 25.95 2.19 7.47
N GLN A 193 24.72 1.75 7.74
CA GLN A 193 24.36 0.34 7.81
C GLN A 193 24.60 -0.41 6.48
N VAL A 194 24.31 0.22 5.34
CA VAL A 194 24.57 -0.38 4.03
C VAL A 194 26.07 -0.48 3.75
N THR A 195 26.86 0.49 4.22
CA THR A 195 28.33 0.45 4.11
C THR A 195 28.92 -0.67 4.95
N GLU A 196 28.49 -0.83 6.20
CA GLU A 196 28.90 -1.94 7.05
C GLU A 196 28.52 -3.30 6.44
N LEU A 197 27.28 -3.40 5.92
CA LEU A 197 26.80 -4.58 5.21
C LEU A 197 27.68 -4.90 4.00
N ALA A 198 28.03 -3.89 3.20
CA ALA A 198 28.88 -4.05 2.03
C ALA A 198 30.26 -4.58 2.40
N LEU A 199 30.89 -4.03 3.45
CA LEU A 199 32.20 -4.48 3.93
C LEU A 199 32.16 -5.92 4.45
N ALA A 200 31.21 -6.24 5.32
CA ALA A 200 31.11 -7.57 5.92
C ALA A 200 30.76 -8.65 4.89
N HIS A 201 29.84 -8.37 3.97
CA HIS A 201 29.45 -9.34 2.94
C HIS A 201 30.53 -9.53 1.88
N SER A 202 31.15 -8.44 1.42
CA SER A 202 32.20 -8.51 0.39
C SER A 202 33.41 -9.32 0.86
N GLU A 203 33.81 -9.21 2.13
CA GLU A 203 34.91 -10.00 2.69
C GLU A 203 34.61 -11.50 2.61
N LYS A 204 33.40 -11.89 3.04
CA LYS A 204 32.97 -13.29 3.04
C LYS A 204 32.87 -13.83 1.61
N GLU A 205 32.23 -13.10 0.71
CA GLU A 205 32.04 -13.55 -0.66
C GLU A 205 33.34 -13.58 -1.45
N ALA A 206 34.27 -12.64 -1.23
CA ALA A 206 35.59 -12.69 -1.86
C ALA A 206 36.37 -13.95 -1.44
N LYS A 207 36.32 -14.32 -0.15
CA LYS A 207 36.91 -15.58 0.35
C LYS A 207 36.25 -16.82 -0.29
N ASN A 208 34.93 -16.81 -0.46
CA ASN A 208 34.19 -17.90 -1.10
C ASN A 208 34.54 -18.02 -2.60
N ALA A 209 34.50 -16.91 -3.32
CA ALA A 209 34.81 -16.83 -4.74
C ALA A 209 36.24 -17.29 -5.03
N ARG A 210 37.19 -17.05 -4.11
CA ARG A 210 38.58 -17.50 -4.28
C ARG A 210 38.69 -19.01 -4.49
N LYS A 211 37.89 -19.82 -3.79
CA LYS A 211 37.87 -21.27 -3.98
C LYS A 211 37.43 -21.65 -5.40
N ALA A 212 36.38 -21.01 -5.91
CA ALA A 212 35.91 -21.22 -7.27
C ALA A 212 36.93 -20.77 -8.32
N ILE A 213 37.58 -19.62 -8.10
CA ILE A 213 38.63 -19.10 -8.98
C ILE A 213 39.81 -20.08 -9.09
N VAL A 214 40.26 -20.66 -7.96
CA VAL A 214 41.32 -21.68 -7.96
C VAL A 214 40.91 -22.89 -8.80
N MET A 215 39.69 -23.41 -8.61
CA MET A 215 39.18 -24.54 -9.40
C MET A 215 39.08 -24.21 -10.90
N MET A 216 38.68 -22.99 -11.27
CA MET A 216 38.66 -22.56 -12.68
C MET A 216 40.07 -22.50 -13.27
N LYS A 217 41.04 -22.01 -12.48
CA LYS A 217 42.45 -22.00 -12.88
C LYS A 217 43.00 -23.41 -13.11
N GLU A 218 42.66 -24.35 -12.24
CA GLU A 218 43.03 -25.77 -12.39
C GLU A 218 42.41 -26.39 -13.66
N LYS A 219 41.26 -25.88 -14.11
CA LYS A 219 40.60 -26.27 -15.36
C LYS A 219 41.08 -25.50 -16.60
N GLY A 220 42.12 -24.67 -16.47
CA GLY A 220 42.79 -24.00 -17.58
C GLY A 220 42.38 -22.55 -17.83
N SER A 221 41.47 -21.96 -17.05
CA SER A 221 41.15 -20.53 -17.16
C SER A 221 42.28 -19.65 -16.64
N THR A 222 42.47 -18.49 -17.24
CA THR A 222 43.34 -17.44 -16.70
C THR A 222 42.74 -16.84 -15.42
N ILE A 223 43.58 -16.17 -14.63
CA ILE A 223 43.11 -15.48 -13.41
C ILE A 223 42.11 -14.36 -13.74
N ASP A 224 42.34 -13.63 -14.83
CA ASP A 224 41.47 -12.55 -15.27
C ASP A 224 40.10 -13.08 -15.73
N GLU A 225 40.05 -14.19 -16.47
CA GLU A 225 38.80 -14.86 -16.85
C GLU A 225 38.01 -15.33 -15.63
N ALA A 226 38.69 -15.98 -14.67
CA ALA A 226 38.05 -16.46 -13.45
C ALA A 226 37.51 -15.30 -12.58
N ASN A 227 38.26 -14.19 -12.48
CA ASN A 227 37.81 -12.98 -11.79
C ASN A 227 36.61 -12.33 -12.49
N ARG A 228 36.63 -12.21 -13.82
CA ARG A 228 35.49 -11.66 -14.59
C ARG A 228 34.22 -12.47 -14.37
N GLU A 229 34.32 -13.80 -14.37
CA GLU A 229 33.16 -14.66 -14.11
C GLU A 229 32.65 -14.51 -12.66
N ALA A 230 33.56 -14.40 -11.68
CA ALA A 230 33.21 -14.16 -10.29
C ALA A 230 32.51 -12.79 -10.08
N ILE A 231 32.99 -11.74 -10.76
CA ILE A 231 32.39 -10.40 -10.74
C ILE A 231 31.03 -10.43 -11.43
N LYS A 232 30.94 -11.05 -12.61
CA LYS A 232 29.69 -11.19 -13.37
C LYS A 232 28.61 -11.88 -12.55
N ARG A 233 28.95 -12.97 -11.86
CA ARG A 233 28.03 -13.69 -10.96
C ARG A 233 27.58 -12.80 -9.79
N HIS A 234 28.49 -12.03 -9.19
CA HIS A 234 28.14 -11.14 -8.07
C HIS A 234 27.23 -9.98 -8.52
N CYS A 235 27.52 -9.35 -9.67
CA CYS A 235 26.62 -8.37 -10.29
C CYS A 235 25.25 -8.98 -10.60
N HIS A 236 25.21 -10.21 -11.11
CA HIS A 236 23.95 -10.88 -11.42
C HIS A 236 23.10 -11.08 -10.16
N ASN A 237 23.71 -11.49 -9.05
CA ASN A 237 23.00 -11.70 -7.79
C ASN A 237 22.57 -10.38 -7.13
N VAL A 238 23.45 -9.38 -7.08
CA VAL A 238 23.23 -8.13 -6.33
C VAL A 238 22.49 -7.09 -7.15
N LEU A 239 22.88 -6.90 -8.42
CA LEU A 239 22.31 -5.89 -9.30
C LEU A 239 21.20 -6.45 -10.20
N ARG A 240 21.00 -7.78 -10.24
CA ARG A 240 20.03 -8.48 -11.11
C ARG A 240 20.31 -8.27 -12.60
N ARG A 241 21.59 -8.08 -12.96
CA ARG A 241 22.05 -7.94 -14.34
C ARG A 241 23.52 -8.26 -14.50
N THR A 242 23.90 -8.55 -15.73
CA THR A 242 25.31 -8.58 -16.14
C THR A 242 25.84 -7.13 -16.23
N PRO A 243 27.09 -6.87 -15.81
CA PRO A 243 27.73 -5.57 -16.02
C PRO A 243 27.98 -5.32 -17.52
N THR A 244 28.03 -4.06 -17.93
CA THR A 244 28.54 -3.72 -19.27
C THR A 244 30.05 -3.98 -19.34
N GLU A 245 30.62 -4.07 -20.54
CA GLU A 245 32.08 -4.21 -20.68
C GLU A 245 32.82 -3.03 -20.04
N GLU A 246 32.30 -1.81 -20.17
CA GLU A 246 32.86 -0.62 -19.51
C GLU A 246 32.85 -0.76 -17.97
N GLU A 247 31.73 -1.20 -17.39
CA GLU A 247 31.64 -1.46 -15.95
C GLU A 247 32.60 -2.57 -15.53
N MET A 248 32.75 -3.62 -16.35
CA MET A 248 33.68 -4.72 -16.09
C MET A 248 35.12 -4.24 -16.09
N GLU A 249 35.53 -3.41 -17.05
CA GLU A 249 36.90 -2.86 -17.08
C GLU A 249 37.19 -1.98 -15.87
N VAL A 250 36.23 -1.14 -15.44
CA VAL A 250 36.37 -0.33 -14.22
C VAL A 250 36.55 -1.23 -12.99
N MET A 251 35.74 -2.27 -12.85
CA MET A 251 35.85 -3.22 -11.73
C MET A 251 37.16 -4.01 -11.77
N MET A 252 37.61 -4.47 -12.94
CA MET A 252 38.89 -5.16 -13.09
C MET A 252 40.08 -4.24 -12.80
N GLY A 253 39.99 -2.96 -13.17
CA GLY A 253 40.98 -1.94 -12.81
C GLY A 253 41.06 -1.73 -11.31
N LEU A 254 39.91 -1.60 -10.62
CA LEU A 254 39.84 -1.50 -9.17
C LEU A 254 40.44 -2.73 -8.48
N LEU A 255 40.08 -3.93 -8.95
CA LEU A 255 40.62 -5.19 -8.44
C LEU A 255 42.14 -5.21 -8.49
N LYS A 256 42.71 -4.96 -9.67
CA LYS A 256 44.17 -4.99 -9.90
C LYS A 256 44.89 -3.95 -9.03
N LYS A 257 44.33 -2.73 -8.93
CA LYS A 257 44.91 -1.68 -8.09
C LYS A 257 44.97 -2.12 -6.62
N VAL A 258 43.84 -2.55 -6.06
CA VAL A 258 43.77 -2.91 -4.64
C VAL A 258 44.60 -4.17 -4.32
N ASP A 259 44.59 -5.18 -5.19
CA ASP A 259 45.45 -6.36 -5.02
C ASP A 259 46.94 -5.99 -5.05
N SER A 260 47.34 -4.97 -5.83
CA SER A 260 48.74 -4.51 -5.87
C SER A 260 49.18 -3.79 -4.58
N GLU A 261 48.25 -3.16 -3.87
CA GLU A 261 48.53 -2.38 -2.65
C GLU A 261 48.37 -3.22 -1.37
N LEU A 262 47.35 -4.09 -1.31
CA LEU A 262 46.94 -4.82 -0.10
C LEU A 262 47.09 -6.36 -0.21
N GLY A 263 47.27 -6.88 -1.42
CA GLY A 263 47.34 -8.31 -1.69
C GLY A 263 45.99 -9.00 -1.89
N VAL A 264 46.04 -10.25 -2.34
CA VAL A 264 44.84 -11.08 -2.61
C VAL A 264 44.26 -11.61 -1.29
N PRO A 265 42.93 -11.61 -1.06
CA PRO A 265 41.84 -11.30 -2.01
C PRO A 265 41.22 -9.89 -1.86
N PHE A 266 41.95 -8.88 -1.37
CA PHE A 266 41.38 -7.57 -1.07
C PHE A 266 40.84 -6.84 -2.30
N GLY A 267 41.40 -7.07 -3.49
CA GLY A 267 40.87 -6.50 -4.73
C GLY A 267 39.47 -6.99 -5.07
N LEU A 268 39.21 -8.30 -4.90
CA LEU A 268 37.89 -8.86 -5.13
C LEU A 268 36.88 -8.37 -4.07
N GLN A 269 37.33 -8.23 -2.81
CA GLN A 269 36.53 -7.63 -1.74
C GLN A 269 36.12 -6.19 -2.08
N ALA A 270 37.06 -5.36 -2.52
CA ALA A 270 36.78 -3.97 -2.90
C ALA A 270 35.77 -3.87 -4.05
N VAL A 271 35.90 -4.74 -5.06
CA VAL A 271 34.92 -4.80 -6.16
C VAL A 271 33.54 -5.21 -5.65
N TYR A 272 33.43 -6.25 -4.84
CA TYR A 272 32.13 -6.68 -4.29
C TYR A 272 31.49 -5.60 -3.42
N ALA A 273 32.27 -4.90 -2.58
CA ALA A 273 31.76 -3.77 -1.82
C ALA A 273 31.23 -2.65 -2.74
N SER A 274 31.97 -2.32 -3.81
CA SER A 274 31.54 -1.32 -4.79
C SER A 274 30.24 -1.69 -5.51
N ILE A 275 30.00 -2.98 -5.75
CA ILE A 275 28.76 -3.49 -6.33
C ILE A 275 27.59 -3.29 -5.36
N ILE A 276 27.76 -3.66 -4.09
CA ILE A 276 26.71 -3.55 -3.05
C ILE A 276 26.32 -2.09 -2.81
N LEU A 277 27.29 -1.17 -2.84
CA LEU A 277 27.08 0.27 -2.63
C LEU A 277 26.34 0.98 -3.78
N ARG A 278 26.02 0.27 -4.88
CA ARG A 278 25.24 0.84 -5.96
C ARG A 278 23.77 1.07 -5.56
N PRO A 279 23.13 2.16 -6.05
CA PRO A 279 21.70 2.40 -5.81
C PRO A 279 20.82 1.22 -6.21
N GLU A 280 21.15 0.52 -7.30
CA GLU A 280 20.41 -0.65 -7.74
C GLU A 280 20.26 -1.68 -6.64
N THR A 281 21.28 -1.94 -5.82
CA THR A 281 21.17 -2.92 -4.71
C THR A 281 19.95 -2.69 -3.84
N LEU A 282 19.61 -1.42 -3.57
CA LEU A 282 18.51 -1.02 -2.69
C LEU A 282 17.23 -0.65 -3.43
N PHE A 283 17.34 -0.27 -4.70
CA PHE A 283 16.23 0.29 -5.47
C PHE A 283 15.93 -0.49 -6.74
N ARG A 284 14.64 -0.61 -7.01
CA ARG A 284 14.08 -1.04 -8.28
C ARG A 284 13.73 0.21 -9.09
N PHE A 285 14.03 0.18 -10.38
CA PHE A 285 13.76 1.26 -11.32
C PHE A 285 12.72 0.80 -12.31
N GLU A 286 11.81 1.69 -12.69
CA GLU A 286 10.80 1.42 -13.69
C GLU A 286 10.51 2.64 -14.55
N GLY A 287 10.46 2.44 -15.86
CA GLY A 287 10.17 3.51 -16.82
C GLY A 287 11.39 4.38 -17.11
N MET A 288 12.58 3.78 -17.13
CA MET A 288 13.85 4.46 -17.47
C MET A 288 14.10 4.56 -18.99
N GLY A 289 13.24 3.96 -19.80
CA GLY A 289 13.36 3.94 -21.27
C GLY A 289 12.92 5.23 -21.95
N ALA A 290 13.09 5.28 -23.27
CA ALA A 290 12.53 6.35 -24.10
C ALA A 290 10.99 6.23 -24.15
N SER A 291 10.32 7.37 -24.20
CA SER A 291 8.88 7.41 -24.44
C SER A 291 8.57 7.15 -25.90
N ASP A 292 7.45 6.50 -26.16
CA ASP A 292 6.75 6.61 -27.43
C ASP A 292 6.08 7.98 -27.48
N ASP A 293 6.48 8.80 -28.46
CA ASP A 293 6.07 10.20 -28.57
C ASP A 293 4.57 10.33 -28.93
N ASP A 294 3.95 9.30 -29.53
CA ASP A 294 2.53 9.32 -29.91
C ASP A 294 1.62 8.99 -28.72
N THR A 295 2.07 8.14 -27.80
CA THR A 295 1.26 7.68 -26.66
C THR A 295 1.64 8.31 -25.32
N GLY A 296 2.82 8.93 -25.23
CA GLY A 296 3.36 9.45 -23.97
C GLY A 296 3.73 8.36 -22.96
N LEU A 297 3.73 7.10 -23.38
CA LEU A 297 4.05 5.94 -22.56
C LEU A 297 5.50 5.49 -22.72
N VAL A 298 6.07 5.01 -21.64
CA VAL A 298 7.39 4.38 -21.56
C VAL A 298 7.17 2.91 -21.24
N ALA A 299 7.49 2.03 -22.18
CA ALA A 299 7.47 0.59 -21.94
C ALA A 299 8.59 0.20 -20.97
N LEU A 300 8.29 -0.65 -20.00
CA LEU A 300 9.32 -1.26 -19.17
C LEU A 300 10.18 -2.19 -20.04
N SER A 301 11.50 -2.07 -19.88
CA SER A 301 12.44 -3.00 -20.48
C SER A 301 12.22 -4.43 -19.96
N ARG A 302 12.67 -5.43 -20.73
CA ARG A 302 12.64 -6.85 -20.35
C ARG A 302 13.19 -7.10 -18.92
N ARG A 303 14.25 -6.39 -18.55
CA ARG A 303 14.88 -6.47 -17.22
C ARG A 303 14.00 -5.87 -16.13
N GLU A 304 13.41 -4.70 -16.39
CA GLU A 304 12.49 -4.06 -15.44
C GLU A 304 11.27 -4.97 -15.22
N LEU A 305 10.71 -5.56 -16.27
CA LEU A 305 9.59 -6.50 -16.15
C LEU A 305 9.94 -7.76 -15.34
N ALA A 306 11.09 -8.40 -15.62
CA ALA A 306 11.54 -9.55 -14.84
C ALA A 306 11.71 -9.19 -13.36
N THR A 307 12.29 -8.02 -13.07
CA THR A 307 12.49 -7.53 -11.71
C THR A 307 11.16 -7.22 -11.02
N SER A 308 10.29 -6.43 -11.66
CA SER A 308 8.99 -6.07 -11.10
C SER A 308 8.12 -7.30 -10.85
N LEU A 309 8.14 -8.30 -11.75
CA LEU A 309 7.38 -9.53 -11.56
C LEU A 309 7.88 -10.34 -10.38
N ALA A 310 9.19 -10.56 -10.28
CA ALA A 310 9.80 -11.34 -9.21
C ALA A 310 9.44 -10.77 -7.84
N PHE A 311 9.59 -9.46 -7.68
CA PHE A 311 9.29 -8.82 -6.41
C PHE A 311 7.79 -8.75 -6.12
N ALA A 312 6.94 -8.49 -7.12
CA ALA A 312 5.50 -8.46 -6.91
C ALA A 312 4.98 -9.81 -6.38
N LEU A 313 5.46 -10.93 -6.98
CA LEU A 313 5.00 -12.27 -6.63
C LEU A 313 5.78 -12.94 -5.51
N THR A 314 7.02 -12.59 -5.22
CA THR A 314 7.82 -13.34 -4.21
C THR A 314 8.50 -12.48 -3.16
N ASP A 315 8.56 -11.16 -3.38
CA ASP A 315 9.40 -10.24 -2.62
C ASP A 315 10.89 -10.69 -2.60
N LEU A 316 11.35 -11.28 -3.71
CA LEU A 316 12.71 -11.77 -3.93
C LEU A 316 13.22 -11.37 -5.32
N ALA A 317 14.54 -11.53 -5.52
CA ALA A 317 15.16 -11.31 -6.82
C ALA A 317 14.67 -12.33 -7.89
N PRO A 318 14.70 -11.97 -9.18
CA PRO A 318 14.35 -12.88 -10.27
C PRO A 318 15.13 -14.18 -10.24
N ASP A 319 14.43 -15.32 -10.38
CA ASP A 319 15.09 -16.60 -10.56
C ASP A 319 15.68 -16.75 -11.98
N GLY A 320 16.54 -17.74 -12.16
CA GLY A 320 17.21 -17.96 -13.46
C GLY A 320 16.26 -18.34 -14.60
N ASN A 321 15.09 -18.95 -14.33
CA ASN A 321 14.10 -19.25 -15.37
C ASN A 321 13.46 -17.97 -15.87
N LEU A 322 13.03 -17.11 -14.94
CA LEU A 322 12.43 -15.82 -15.24
C LEU A 322 13.38 -14.93 -16.05
N LEU A 323 14.65 -14.87 -15.65
CA LEU A 323 15.66 -14.10 -16.37
C LEU A 323 15.89 -14.63 -17.80
N ARG A 324 15.96 -15.96 -17.98
CA ARG A 324 16.06 -16.57 -19.32
C ARG A 324 14.83 -16.33 -20.18
N ALA A 325 13.64 -16.40 -19.59
CA ALA A 325 12.40 -16.14 -20.31
C ALA A 325 12.43 -14.74 -20.93
N PHE A 326 12.83 -13.73 -20.15
CA PHE A 326 12.96 -12.34 -20.62
C PHE A 326 14.17 -12.05 -21.53
N GLN A 327 15.09 -13.01 -21.73
CA GLN A 327 16.12 -12.93 -22.78
C GLN A 327 15.57 -13.24 -24.17
N ASN A 328 14.45 -13.98 -24.26
CA ASN A 328 13.81 -14.27 -25.53
C ASN A 328 13.16 -13.00 -26.10
N GLN A 329 13.73 -12.48 -27.19
CA GLN A 329 13.23 -11.27 -27.84
C GLN A 329 12.04 -11.54 -28.78
N ASP A 330 11.84 -12.80 -29.19
CA ASP A 330 10.82 -13.17 -30.16
C ASP A 330 9.41 -13.25 -29.55
N LEU A 331 9.31 -13.48 -28.24
CA LEU A 331 8.01 -13.56 -27.54
C LEU A 331 7.57 -12.18 -27.02
N PRO A 332 6.29 -11.80 -27.20
CA PRO A 332 5.74 -10.58 -26.60
C PRO A 332 5.88 -10.59 -25.07
N PRO A 333 6.26 -9.47 -24.41
CA PRO A 333 6.43 -9.43 -22.96
C PRO A 333 5.20 -9.89 -22.16
N ARG A 334 3.99 -9.60 -22.65
CA ARG A 334 2.73 -10.02 -22.02
C ARG A 334 2.57 -11.54 -21.98
N GLU A 335 3.01 -12.25 -23.00
CA GLU A 335 2.94 -13.71 -23.06
C GLU A 335 3.95 -14.35 -22.09
N ILE A 336 5.16 -13.80 -22.01
CA ILE A 336 6.16 -14.21 -21.03
C ILE A 336 5.65 -14.03 -19.60
N LEU A 337 5.07 -12.86 -19.29
CA LEU A 337 4.48 -12.58 -17.98
C LEU A 337 3.44 -13.62 -17.60
N ARG A 338 2.46 -13.88 -18.49
CA ARG A 338 1.39 -14.86 -18.23
C ARG A 338 1.92 -16.27 -17.99
N THR A 339 2.96 -16.67 -18.72
CA THR A 339 3.59 -18.00 -18.57
C THR A 339 4.34 -18.11 -17.25
N GLU A 340 5.16 -17.10 -16.93
CA GLU A 340 5.97 -17.10 -15.71
C GLU A 340 5.14 -16.91 -14.44
N ILE A 341 4.06 -16.12 -14.47
CA ILE A 341 3.12 -15.98 -13.34
C ILE A 341 2.56 -17.35 -12.96
N ARG A 342 2.05 -18.11 -13.93
CA ARG A 342 1.52 -19.46 -13.67
C ARG A 342 2.59 -20.39 -13.12
N ARG A 343 3.75 -20.45 -13.79
CA ARG A 343 4.88 -21.27 -13.33
C ARG A 343 5.26 -20.98 -11.87
N MET A 344 5.26 -19.71 -11.47
CA MET A 344 5.62 -19.31 -10.11
C MET A 344 4.53 -19.64 -9.09
N LEU A 345 3.25 -19.51 -9.45
CA LEU A 345 2.11 -19.89 -8.62
C LEU A 345 2.00 -21.41 -8.44
N ASP A 346 2.39 -22.17 -9.46
CA ASP A 346 2.38 -23.64 -9.49
C ASP A 346 3.66 -24.29 -8.90
N ASP A 347 4.67 -23.51 -8.47
CA ASP A 347 5.91 -24.05 -7.89
C ASP A 347 5.68 -24.56 -6.45
N GLU A 348 5.18 -25.79 -6.33
CA GLU A 348 4.96 -26.46 -5.04
C GLU A 348 6.26 -26.70 -4.24
N ASN A 349 7.41 -26.83 -4.92
CA ASN A 349 8.70 -27.04 -4.26
C ASN A 349 9.19 -25.78 -3.57
N ARG A 350 8.84 -24.61 -4.11
CA ARG A 350 9.17 -23.30 -3.55
C ARG A 350 7.94 -22.40 -3.64
N PRO A 351 6.95 -22.56 -2.72
CA PRO A 351 5.66 -21.88 -2.75
C PRO A 351 5.75 -20.40 -2.34
N THR A 352 6.81 -19.71 -2.74
CA THR A 352 7.07 -18.30 -2.47
C THR A 352 5.98 -17.40 -3.04
N ALA A 353 5.46 -17.71 -4.24
CA ALA A 353 4.34 -16.98 -4.83
C ALA A 353 3.02 -17.21 -4.09
N ARG A 354 2.73 -18.46 -3.70
CA ARG A 354 1.57 -18.78 -2.85
C ARG A 354 1.65 -18.10 -1.48
N ASN A 355 2.83 -18.10 -0.86
CA ASN A 355 3.06 -17.38 0.40
C ASN A 355 2.88 -15.87 0.26
N ARG A 356 3.12 -15.31 -0.94
CA ARG A 356 2.84 -13.89 -1.22
C ARG A 356 1.35 -13.61 -1.34
N LEU A 357 0.56 -14.54 -1.90
CA LEU A 357 -0.91 -14.46 -1.85
C LEU A 357 -1.41 -14.50 -0.39
N LEU A 358 -0.89 -15.41 0.43
CA LEU A 358 -1.20 -15.46 1.86
C LEU A 358 -0.83 -14.14 2.57
N GLN A 359 0.35 -13.58 2.27
CA GLN A 359 0.78 -12.30 2.81
C GLN A 359 -0.18 -11.15 2.46
N PHE A 360 -0.72 -11.14 1.24
CA PHE A 360 -1.75 -10.16 0.87
C PHE A 360 -2.95 -10.24 1.83
N PHE A 361 -3.48 -11.43 2.12
CA PHE A 361 -4.61 -11.58 3.04
C PHE A 361 -4.25 -11.23 4.49
N GLN A 362 -3.05 -11.58 4.94
CA GLN A 362 -2.52 -11.17 6.25
C GLN A 362 -2.55 -9.65 6.43
N GLU A 363 -2.09 -8.90 5.42
CA GLU A 363 -1.99 -7.45 5.47
C GLU A 363 -3.31 -6.74 5.07
N TYR A 364 -4.16 -7.40 4.29
CA TYR A 364 -5.49 -6.89 3.94
C TYR A 364 -6.44 -6.94 5.14
N PHE A 365 -6.51 -8.09 5.82
CA PHE A 365 -7.36 -8.31 6.99
C PHE A 365 -6.72 -7.92 8.32
N ASP A 366 -5.42 -7.61 8.34
CA ASP A 366 -4.67 -7.19 9.53
C ASP A 366 -4.55 -8.20 10.66
N TYR A 367 -4.90 -9.45 10.44
CA TYR A 367 -5.03 -10.40 11.54
C TYR A 367 -3.69 -10.77 12.20
N GLN A 368 -2.54 -10.50 11.57
CA GLN A 368 -1.22 -10.66 12.21
C GLN A 368 -1.02 -9.72 13.40
N LYS A 369 -1.71 -8.57 13.44
CA LYS A 369 -1.65 -7.62 14.55
C LYS A 369 -2.15 -8.24 15.87
N ALA A 370 -2.86 -9.36 15.82
CA ALA A 370 -3.27 -10.09 17.01
C ALA A 370 -2.09 -10.45 17.91
N GLU A 371 -0.91 -10.72 17.33
CA GLU A 371 0.31 -11.04 18.10
C GLU A 371 0.85 -9.84 18.89
N ASP A 372 0.53 -8.61 18.46
CA ASP A 372 0.94 -7.37 19.12
C ASP A 372 -0.06 -6.94 20.23
N VAL A 373 -1.24 -7.55 20.29
CA VAL A 373 -2.27 -7.22 21.29
C VAL A 373 -2.11 -8.12 22.51
N PHE A 374 -1.77 -7.50 23.64
CA PHE A 374 -1.63 -8.22 24.89
C PHE A 374 -2.99 -8.53 25.52
N LYS A 375 -3.16 -9.75 26.03
CA LYS A 375 -4.33 -10.16 26.79
C LYS A 375 -3.93 -10.71 28.15
N ASP A 376 -4.74 -10.40 29.16
CA ASP A 376 -4.55 -10.93 30.50
C ASP A 376 -4.65 -12.45 30.53
N GLN A 377 -3.84 -13.06 31.39
CA GLN A 377 -3.87 -14.50 31.60
C GLN A 377 -5.13 -14.88 32.39
N ILE A 378 -5.94 -15.77 31.83
CA ILE A 378 -7.10 -16.32 32.51
C ILE A 378 -6.64 -17.55 33.31
N LYS A 379 -7.08 -17.67 34.57
CA LYS A 379 -6.69 -18.82 35.41
C LYS A 379 -7.07 -20.14 34.71
N GLY A 380 -6.07 -21.00 34.49
CA GLY A 380 -6.25 -22.29 33.81
C GLY A 380 -6.24 -22.24 32.28
N HIS A 381 -6.05 -21.05 31.69
CA HIS A 381 -6.09 -20.87 30.23
C HIS A 381 -5.02 -19.89 29.77
N ARG A 382 -4.20 -20.31 28.80
CA ARG A 382 -3.19 -19.45 28.21
C ARG A 382 -3.71 -18.89 26.89
N HIS A 383 -3.84 -17.56 26.80
CA HIS A 383 -4.09 -16.92 25.52
C HIS A 383 -2.79 -16.89 24.70
N TRP A 384 -2.81 -17.46 23.50
CA TRP A 384 -1.67 -17.48 22.58
C TRP A 384 -2.09 -17.02 21.18
N ALA A 385 -1.97 -15.72 20.91
CA ALA A 385 -2.37 -15.12 19.64
C ALA A 385 -1.69 -15.72 18.39
N PRO A 386 -0.39 -16.10 18.40
CA PRO A 386 0.23 -16.75 17.25
C PRO A 386 -0.46 -18.06 16.79
N ALA A 387 -1.11 -18.82 17.69
CA ALA A 387 -1.95 -19.95 17.27
C ALA A 387 -3.17 -19.50 16.47
N LEU A 388 -3.83 -18.41 16.89
CA LEU A 388 -4.99 -17.88 16.16
C LEU A 388 -4.59 -17.40 14.75
N VAL A 389 -3.42 -16.77 14.63
CA VAL A 389 -2.86 -16.36 13.33
C VAL A 389 -2.53 -17.58 12.48
N TYR A 390 -1.97 -18.63 13.07
CA TYR A 390 -1.69 -19.89 12.39
C TYR A 390 -2.97 -20.56 11.86
N ASP A 391 -4.02 -20.64 12.68
CA ASP A 391 -5.34 -21.16 12.31
C ASP A 391 -5.93 -20.40 11.12
N LEU A 392 -5.90 -19.06 11.18
CA LEU A 392 -6.41 -18.23 10.11
C LEU A 392 -5.56 -18.32 8.83
N ASN A 393 -4.23 -18.48 8.95
CA ASN A 393 -3.38 -18.75 7.80
C ASN A 393 -3.79 -20.07 7.11
N ALA A 394 -4.11 -21.10 7.87
CA ALA A 394 -4.54 -22.38 7.31
C ALA A 394 -5.87 -22.24 6.55
N LEU A 395 -6.83 -21.49 7.11
CA LEU A 395 -8.10 -21.19 6.43
C LEU A 395 -7.89 -20.42 5.11
N VAL A 396 -7.03 -19.39 5.13
CA VAL A 396 -6.69 -18.61 3.93
C VAL A 396 -6.01 -19.49 2.88
N MET A 397 -5.05 -20.33 3.29
CA MET A 397 -4.37 -21.24 2.39
C MET A 397 -5.32 -22.29 1.80
N GLN A 398 -6.28 -22.79 2.57
CA GLN A 398 -7.32 -23.68 2.03
C GLN A 398 -8.11 -22.98 0.93
N ALA A 399 -8.61 -21.77 1.19
CA ALA A 399 -9.35 -21.01 0.18
C ALA A 399 -8.51 -20.70 -1.08
N LEU A 400 -7.21 -20.46 -0.92
CA LEU A 400 -6.28 -20.22 -2.04
C LEU A 400 -5.92 -21.49 -2.84
N ASN A 401 -5.97 -22.66 -2.22
CA ASN A 401 -5.78 -23.94 -2.89
C ASN A 401 -7.02 -24.35 -3.68
N GLU A 402 -8.22 -24.05 -3.16
CA GLU A 402 -9.48 -24.23 -3.88
C GLU A 402 -9.64 -23.20 -5.01
N ASP A 403 -9.15 -21.98 -4.77
CA ASP A 403 -9.12 -20.83 -5.68
C ASP A 403 -10.45 -20.50 -6.36
N LYS A 404 -11.55 -20.62 -5.60
CA LYS A 404 -12.91 -20.30 -6.04
C LYS A 404 -13.63 -19.42 -5.03
N GLN A 405 -14.24 -18.36 -5.53
CA GLN A 405 -14.94 -17.32 -4.80
C GLN A 405 -14.18 -16.93 -3.53
N VAL A 406 -12.85 -16.78 -3.65
CA VAL A 406 -11.94 -16.77 -2.50
C VAL A 406 -12.35 -15.74 -1.45
N LEU A 407 -12.66 -14.51 -1.86
CA LEU A 407 -13.12 -13.46 -0.95
C LEU A 407 -14.43 -13.85 -0.26
N LYS A 408 -15.42 -14.28 -1.03
CA LYS A 408 -16.74 -14.66 -0.49
C LYS A 408 -16.62 -15.82 0.48
N THR A 409 -15.91 -16.89 0.12
CA THR A 409 -15.62 -18.03 0.99
C THR A 409 -14.97 -17.59 2.30
N LEU A 410 -13.94 -16.74 2.23
CA LEU A 410 -13.29 -16.21 3.43
C LEU A 410 -14.22 -15.33 4.27
N LEU A 411 -15.18 -14.63 3.67
CA LEU A 411 -16.17 -13.84 4.41
C LEU A 411 -17.29 -14.70 5.00
N THR A 412 -17.68 -15.82 4.38
CA THR A 412 -18.93 -16.52 4.73
C THR A 412 -18.76 -17.93 5.29
N THR A 413 -17.56 -18.53 5.26
CA THR A 413 -17.37 -19.91 5.71
C THR A 413 -17.63 -20.10 7.21
N PRO A 414 -18.46 -21.07 7.64
CA PRO A 414 -18.61 -21.43 9.04
C PRO A 414 -17.53 -22.40 9.54
N GLU A 415 -16.65 -22.86 8.66
CA GLU A 415 -15.67 -23.91 8.94
C GLU A 415 -14.28 -23.33 9.20
N TYR A 416 -13.71 -23.60 10.38
CA TYR A 416 -12.34 -23.16 10.72
C TYR A 416 -11.41 -24.34 11.00
N LEU A 417 -10.14 -24.22 10.60
CA LEU A 417 -9.10 -25.14 11.08
C LEU A 417 -8.56 -24.63 12.42
N VAL A 418 -8.72 -25.44 13.47
CA VAL A 418 -8.25 -25.11 14.82
C VAL A 418 -7.12 -26.07 15.20
N HIS A 419 -5.89 -25.56 15.20
CA HIS A 419 -4.69 -26.32 15.53
C HIS A 419 -4.31 -26.13 17.00
N VAL A 420 -3.75 -27.19 17.59
CA VAL A 420 -3.16 -27.15 18.93
C VAL A 420 -1.74 -27.69 18.83
N ASN A 421 -0.76 -26.87 19.20
CA ASN A 421 0.63 -27.30 19.16
C ASN A 421 0.93 -28.18 20.39
N SER A 422 1.29 -29.44 20.15
CA SER A 422 1.31 -30.53 21.15
C SER A 422 2.38 -30.39 22.24
N HIS A 423 3.21 -29.36 22.22
CA HIS A 423 4.42 -29.33 23.04
C HIS A 423 4.41 -28.36 24.22
N ARG A 424 3.56 -27.31 24.28
CA ARG A 424 3.58 -26.40 25.45
C ARG A 424 2.28 -25.73 25.84
N ASP A 425 1.25 -25.70 24.99
CA ASP A 425 0.05 -24.90 25.27
C ASP A 425 -1.19 -25.66 24.83
N HIS A 426 -2.09 -25.94 25.78
CA HIS A 426 -3.50 -26.16 25.43
C HIS A 426 -3.88 -24.96 24.56
N GLY A 427 -4.44 -25.18 23.36
CA GLY A 427 -4.70 -24.11 22.40
C GLY A 427 -5.64 -23.02 22.95
N ASN A 428 -6.25 -22.23 22.07
CA ASN A 428 -7.27 -21.27 22.52
C ASN A 428 -8.70 -21.82 22.33
N PRO A 429 -9.10 -23.02 22.82
CA PRO A 429 -10.47 -23.48 22.61
C PRO A 429 -11.48 -22.51 23.22
N LEU A 430 -11.07 -21.80 24.29
CA LEU A 430 -11.85 -20.71 24.85
C LEU A 430 -12.14 -19.60 23.85
N ALA A 431 -11.15 -19.13 23.08
CA ALA A 431 -11.34 -18.05 22.11
C ALA A 431 -12.35 -18.43 21.02
N TYR A 432 -12.48 -19.72 20.74
CA TYR A 432 -13.44 -20.29 19.79
C TYR A 432 -14.75 -20.74 20.43
N ASN A 433 -14.89 -20.72 21.76
CA ASN A 433 -16.02 -21.31 22.51
C ASN A 433 -16.20 -22.82 22.27
N LEU A 434 -15.10 -23.54 22.05
CA LEU A 434 -15.14 -24.99 21.84
C LEU A 434 -15.50 -25.72 23.15
N PRO A 435 -16.24 -26.83 23.07
CA PRO A 435 -16.68 -27.56 24.26
C PRO A 435 -15.48 -28.20 24.99
N PRO A 436 -15.56 -28.43 26.31
CA PRO A 436 -14.44 -28.93 27.11
C PRO A 436 -13.88 -30.30 26.66
N ASP A 437 -14.71 -31.11 25.99
CA ASP A 437 -14.37 -32.43 25.47
C ASP A 437 -13.91 -32.41 24.00
N TRP A 438 -13.87 -31.23 23.36
CA TRP A 438 -13.36 -31.06 22.00
C TRP A 438 -11.92 -31.57 21.88
N LYS A 439 -11.61 -32.20 20.76
CA LYS A 439 -10.28 -32.74 20.45
C LYS A 439 -9.75 -32.16 19.14
N PRO A 440 -8.45 -31.83 19.07
CA PRO A 440 -7.82 -31.39 17.83
C PRO A 440 -8.02 -32.39 16.70
N SER A 441 -8.31 -31.87 15.51
CA SER A 441 -8.52 -32.65 14.28
C SER A 441 -7.87 -31.93 13.12
N PRO A 442 -7.32 -32.66 12.12
CA PRO A 442 -6.86 -32.05 10.87
C PRO A 442 -8.01 -31.56 9.98
N LYS A 443 -9.27 -31.95 10.29
CA LYS A 443 -10.45 -31.48 9.56
C LYS A 443 -10.95 -30.15 10.14
N PRO A 444 -11.52 -29.26 9.30
CA PRO A 444 -12.20 -28.08 9.79
C PRO A 444 -13.31 -28.42 10.80
N TYR A 445 -13.50 -27.54 11.77
CA TYR A 445 -14.64 -27.57 12.69
C TYR A 445 -15.72 -26.63 12.17
N GLU A 446 -16.93 -27.17 11.95
CA GLU A 446 -18.09 -26.39 11.52
C GLU A 446 -18.77 -25.74 12.74
N PHE A 447 -18.77 -24.41 12.78
CA PHE A 447 -19.49 -23.65 13.80
C PHE A 447 -20.95 -23.43 13.39
N PRO A 448 -21.87 -23.24 14.36
CA PRO A 448 -23.19 -22.72 14.06
C PRO A 448 -23.08 -21.39 13.30
N LYS A 449 -23.82 -21.26 12.19
CA LYS A 449 -23.75 -20.09 11.29
C LYS A 449 -24.18 -18.78 11.97
N ASP A 450 -24.95 -18.88 13.04
CA ASP A 450 -25.37 -17.78 13.91
C ASP A 450 -24.40 -17.51 15.07
N GLN A 451 -23.24 -18.19 15.08
CA GLN A 451 -22.16 -17.96 16.03
C GLN A 451 -20.87 -17.54 15.35
N ARG A 452 -20.48 -18.20 14.25
CA ARG A 452 -19.29 -17.81 13.47
C ARG A 452 -19.49 -17.94 11.96
N MET A 453 -18.96 -16.97 11.24
CA MET A 453 -19.00 -16.81 9.80
C MET A 453 -17.79 -16.01 9.31
N GLY A 454 -16.87 -16.70 8.64
CA GLY A 454 -15.72 -16.13 7.96
C GLY A 454 -14.72 -15.39 8.83
N ILE A 455 -13.80 -14.67 8.18
CA ILE A 455 -12.68 -13.99 8.84
C ILE A 455 -13.14 -12.93 9.84
N LEU A 456 -14.24 -12.22 9.57
CA LEU A 456 -14.70 -11.12 10.43
C LEU A 456 -15.23 -11.58 11.80
N THR A 457 -15.48 -12.88 11.97
CA THR A 457 -15.77 -13.48 13.29
C THR A 457 -14.68 -14.44 13.75
N HIS A 458 -13.55 -14.52 13.04
CA HIS A 458 -12.42 -15.35 13.44
C HIS A 458 -11.66 -14.68 14.59
N PRO A 459 -11.27 -15.40 15.67
CA PRO A 459 -10.62 -14.80 16.83
C PRO A 459 -9.36 -13.98 16.50
N ALA A 460 -8.54 -14.41 15.54
CA ALA A 460 -7.37 -13.64 15.10
C ALA A 460 -7.74 -12.22 14.60
N TRP A 461 -8.79 -12.08 13.80
CA TRP A 461 -9.24 -10.77 13.34
C TRP A 461 -9.87 -9.97 14.49
N LEU A 462 -10.73 -10.63 15.29
CA LEU A 462 -11.39 -9.98 16.43
C LEU A 462 -10.42 -9.43 17.47
N VAL A 463 -9.31 -10.15 17.73
CA VAL A 463 -8.23 -9.73 18.62
C VAL A 463 -7.38 -8.63 17.98
N ALA A 464 -7.03 -8.76 16.70
CA ALA A 464 -6.30 -7.73 15.94
C ALA A 464 -7.01 -6.37 15.91
N HIS A 465 -8.34 -6.38 15.98
CA HIS A 465 -9.21 -5.19 16.05
C HIS A 465 -9.87 -5.07 17.44
N SER A 466 -9.05 -5.15 18.49
CA SER A 466 -9.43 -4.91 19.89
C SER A 466 -8.30 -4.21 20.66
N GLY A 467 -8.63 -3.59 21.79
CA GLY A 467 -7.65 -3.15 22.77
C GLY A 467 -7.18 -4.30 23.65
N ASN A 468 -6.25 -4.03 24.57
CA ASN A 468 -5.78 -5.08 25.50
C ASN A 468 -6.92 -5.59 26.40
N PHE A 469 -7.74 -4.66 26.92
CA PHE A 469 -8.76 -4.95 27.94
C PHE A 469 -10.21 -4.90 27.42
N ASP A 470 -10.44 -4.31 26.25
CA ASP A 470 -11.78 -4.09 25.68
C ASP A 470 -11.82 -4.42 24.18
N ASN A 471 -13.00 -4.77 23.69
CA ASN A 471 -13.29 -4.87 22.25
C ASN A 471 -13.33 -3.47 21.63
N ASP A 472 -13.13 -3.39 20.31
CA ASP A 472 -13.07 -2.10 19.60
C ASP A 472 -13.96 -2.10 18.35
N PRO A 473 -15.26 -1.82 18.51
CA PRO A 473 -16.20 -1.72 17.38
C PRO A 473 -15.89 -0.51 16.49
N ILE A 474 -15.20 0.52 16.97
CA ILE A 474 -14.83 1.68 16.15
C ILE A 474 -13.81 1.22 15.10
N MET A 475 -12.75 0.52 15.52
CA MET A 475 -11.71 0.03 14.62
C MET A 475 -12.21 -1.10 13.70
N ARG A 476 -13.09 -1.98 14.18
CA ARG A 476 -13.76 -2.99 13.34
C ARG A 476 -14.60 -2.32 12.24
N GLY A 477 -15.40 -1.31 12.60
CA GLY A 477 -16.21 -0.54 11.67
C GLY A 477 -15.39 0.29 10.69
N HIS A 478 -14.30 0.90 11.16
CA HIS A 478 -13.31 1.58 10.32
C HIS A 478 -12.73 0.62 9.27
N TRP A 479 -12.31 -0.58 9.70
CA TRP A 479 -11.77 -1.58 8.79
C TRP A 479 -12.79 -1.97 7.71
N ILE A 480 -14.05 -2.23 8.08
CA ILE A 480 -15.12 -2.56 7.11
C ILE A 480 -15.36 -1.41 6.14
N ARG A 481 -15.50 -0.18 6.64
CA ARG A 481 -15.67 1.03 5.81
C ARG A 481 -14.54 1.15 4.79
N TYR A 482 -13.32 0.97 5.27
CA TYR A 482 -12.12 1.22 4.50
C TYR A 482 -11.85 0.10 3.50
N LYS A 483 -11.83 -1.16 3.95
CA LYS A 483 -11.41 -2.32 3.16
C LYS A 483 -12.52 -2.93 2.31
N LEU A 484 -13.77 -2.97 2.78
CA LEU A 484 -14.87 -3.60 2.03
C LEU A 484 -15.75 -2.60 1.27
N LEU A 485 -15.98 -1.41 1.84
CA LEU A 485 -16.82 -0.39 1.19
C LEU A 485 -16.02 0.63 0.37
N GLY A 486 -14.69 0.62 0.47
CA GLY A 486 -13.82 1.52 -0.29
C GLY A 486 -13.97 2.99 0.11
N GLY A 487 -14.51 3.26 1.30
CA GLY A 487 -14.66 4.61 1.85
C GLY A 487 -13.41 5.09 2.58
N SER A 488 -13.38 6.37 2.92
CA SER A 488 -12.37 6.99 3.78
C SER A 488 -12.99 7.49 5.08
N VAL A 489 -12.19 7.54 6.13
CA VAL A 489 -12.49 8.25 7.38
C VAL A 489 -11.42 9.31 7.57
N PRO A 490 -11.80 10.58 7.82
CA PRO A 490 -10.84 11.65 8.07
C PRO A 490 -9.86 11.33 9.19
N ASP A 491 -8.64 11.84 9.07
CA ASP A 491 -7.64 11.77 10.14
C ASP A 491 -8.16 12.54 11.37
N ILE A 492 -7.91 12.00 12.56
CA ILE A 492 -8.34 12.64 13.81
C ILE A 492 -7.57 13.96 13.96
N PRO A 493 -8.24 15.11 14.11
CA PRO A 493 -7.56 16.36 14.40
C PRO A 493 -6.76 16.23 15.69
N ILE A 494 -5.55 16.81 15.73
CA ILE A 494 -4.63 16.76 16.88
C ILE A 494 -5.29 17.22 18.20
N THR A 495 -6.37 18.01 18.10
CA THR A 495 -7.09 18.59 19.24
C THR A 495 -8.18 17.68 19.85
N VAL A 496 -8.43 16.49 19.31
CA VAL A 496 -9.49 15.58 19.80
C VAL A 496 -8.89 14.54 20.76
N ASP A 497 -9.30 14.58 22.03
CA ASP A 497 -9.02 13.52 23.00
C ASP A 497 -10.19 12.53 23.05
N ALA A 498 -10.11 11.48 22.22
CA ALA A 498 -11.16 10.48 22.09
C ALA A 498 -10.98 9.36 23.12
N LYS A 499 -11.41 9.59 24.36
CA LYS A 499 -11.48 8.55 25.40
C LYS A 499 -12.91 8.19 25.74
N LEU A 500 -13.19 6.90 25.81
CA LEU A 500 -14.44 6.39 26.35
C LEU A 500 -14.41 6.49 27.88
N PRO A 501 -15.56 6.72 28.54
CA PRO A 501 -15.64 6.66 30.00
C PRO A 501 -15.22 5.28 30.53
N GLU A 502 -14.41 5.25 31.58
CA GLU A 502 -14.08 4.02 32.31
C GLU A 502 -15.15 3.78 33.39
N ASP A 503 -16.14 2.94 33.09
CA ASP A 503 -17.18 2.51 34.04
C ASP A 503 -17.50 1.03 33.82
N GLU A 504 -17.14 0.20 34.79
CA GLU A 504 -17.33 -1.27 34.77
C GLU A 504 -18.81 -1.69 34.81
N ASN A 505 -19.72 -0.78 35.16
CA ASN A 505 -21.17 -1.03 35.19
C ASN A 505 -21.87 -0.68 33.87
N MET A 506 -21.14 -0.13 32.91
CA MET A 506 -21.64 0.24 31.59
C MET A 506 -21.14 -0.73 30.54
N THR A 507 -22.06 -1.24 29.72
CA THR A 507 -21.71 -1.97 28.49
C THR A 507 -20.86 -1.09 27.58
N LEU A 508 -20.04 -1.69 26.72
CA LEU A 508 -19.23 -0.89 25.78
C LEU A 508 -20.11 0.01 24.90
N ARG A 509 -21.28 -0.49 24.45
CA ARG A 509 -22.25 0.29 23.67
C ARG A 509 -22.80 1.49 24.46
N GLU A 510 -23.02 1.35 25.77
CA GLU A 510 -23.40 2.48 26.65
C GLU A 510 -22.26 3.48 26.79
N ARG A 511 -21.01 3.02 27.01
CA ARG A 511 -19.82 3.87 27.09
C ARG A 511 -19.59 4.69 25.81
N MET A 512 -19.88 4.09 24.65
CA MET A 512 -19.73 4.72 23.33
C MET A 512 -20.74 5.84 23.04
N ARG A 513 -21.76 6.10 23.88
CA ARG A 513 -22.72 7.20 23.64
C ARG A 513 -22.05 8.57 23.50
N VAL A 514 -20.90 8.78 24.14
CA VAL A 514 -20.10 10.02 24.01
C VAL A 514 -19.68 10.30 22.56
N THR A 515 -19.56 9.26 21.72
CA THR A 515 -19.20 9.38 20.30
C THR A 515 -20.33 9.94 19.42
N GLN A 516 -21.53 10.12 19.98
CA GLN A 516 -22.69 10.72 19.31
C GLN A 516 -22.73 12.25 19.42
N ALA A 517 -21.83 12.87 20.17
CA ALA A 517 -21.65 14.32 20.16
C ALA A 517 -21.39 14.83 18.72
N GLU A 518 -21.85 16.03 18.38
CA GLU A 518 -21.86 16.53 17.00
C GLU A 518 -20.46 16.53 16.35
N GLU A 519 -19.43 16.88 17.10
CA GLU A 519 -18.04 16.84 16.66
C GLU A 519 -17.52 15.43 16.37
N CYS A 520 -17.85 14.46 17.23
CA CYS A 520 -17.42 13.06 17.11
C CYS A 520 -18.18 12.33 16.01
N TYR A 521 -19.48 12.62 15.88
CA TYR A 521 -20.37 11.87 15.00
C TYR A 521 -20.10 12.09 13.51
N LYS A 522 -19.32 13.12 13.15
CA LYS A 522 -18.82 13.34 11.78
C LYS A 522 -18.06 12.12 11.23
N CYS A 523 -17.25 11.50 12.08
CA CYS A 523 -16.50 10.29 11.71
C CYS A 523 -17.21 9.03 12.21
N HIS A 524 -17.70 9.03 13.44
CA HIS A 524 -18.30 7.84 14.06
C HIS A 524 -19.58 7.35 13.37
N SER A 525 -20.35 8.24 12.73
CA SER A 525 -21.50 7.86 11.89
C SER A 525 -21.13 6.91 10.75
N LYS A 526 -19.87 6.95 10.27
CA LYS A 526 -19.37 6.12 9.18
C LYS A 526 -18.83 4.77 9.66
N MET A 527 -18.49 4.62 10.94
CA MET A 527 -17.77 3.46 11.49
C MET A 527 -18.61 2.68 12.50
N ASN A 528 -19.15 3.34 13.51
CA ASN A 528 -19.84 2.68 14.62
C ASN A 528 -20.94 1.75 14.13
N PRO A 529 -21.81 2.14 13.17
CA PRO A 529 -22.87 1.24 12.72
C PRO A 529 -22.35 -0.07 12.11
N LEU A 530 -21.16 -0.07 11.51
CA LEU A 530 -20.56 -1.25 10.89
C LEU A 530 -19.86 -2.17 11.88
N GLY A 531 -19.35 -1.65 12.99
CA GLY A 531 -18.60 -2.44 13.97
C GLY A 531 -19.40 -2.86 15.20
N LEU A 532 -20.41 -2.10 15.60
CA LEU A 532 -21.28 -2.39 16.74
C LEU A 532 -22.00 -3.77 16.68
N PRO A 533 -22.35 -4.34 15.50
CA PRO A 533 -22.88 -5.70 15.44
C PRO A 533 -21.91 -6.76 15.99
N PHE A 534 -20.61 -6.51 15.95
CA PHE A 534 -19.57 -7.42 16.42
C PHE A 534 -19.37 -7.38 17.94
N GLU A 535 -20.15 -6.58 18.68
CA GLU A 535 -20.17 -6.61 20.15
C GLU A 535 -20.59 -7.98 20.71
N GLN A 536 -21.15 -8.85 19.87
CA GLN A 536 -21.40 -10.26 20.18
C GLN A 536 -20.12 -11.05 20.47
N PHE A 537 -18.94 -10.49 20.16
CA PHE A 537 -17.64 -11.07 20.46
C PHE A 537 -16.83 -10.16 21.37
N ASP A 538 -16.31 -10.73 22.45
CA ASP A 538 -15.45 -10.00 23.38
C ASP A 538 -14.04 -9.76 22.82
N HIS A 539 -13.19 -9.13 23.63
CA HIS A 539 -11.82 -8.80 23.26
C HIS A 539 -10.88 -10.02 23.12
N PHE A 540 -11.27 -11.22 23.58
CA PHE A 540 -10.56 -12.47 23.29
C PHE A 540 -11.06 -13.15 22.01
N GLY A 541 -12.11 -12.59 21.37
CA GLY A 541 -12.79 -13.16 20.23
C GLY A 541 -13.87 -14.19 20.58
N ARG A 542 -14.23 -14.32 21.87
CA ARG A 542 -15.23 -15.28 22.34
C ARG A 542 -16.63 -14.78 22.05
N PHE A 543 -17.46 -15.64 21.51
CA PHE A 543 -18.89 -15.40 21.35
C PHE A 543 -19.56 -15.27 22.72
N ARG A 544 -20.44 -14.27 22.87
CA ARG A 544 -21.19 -13.99 24.10
C ARG A 544 -22.65 -13.63 23.78
N PHE A 545 -23.56 -14.08 24.64
CA PHE A 545 -24.98 -13.67 24.63
C PHE A 545 -25.26 -12.47 25.52
N LEU A 546 -24.47 -12.33 26.60
CA LEU A 546 -24.63 -11.30 27.62
C LEU A 546 -23.33 -10.48 27.76
N GLU A 547 -23.49 -9.19 28.06
CA GLU A 547 -22.46 -8.28 28.55
C GLU A 547 -22.98 -7.64 29.84
N LEU A 548 -22.27 -7.81 30.96
CA LEU A 548 -22.71 -7.35 32.29
C LEU A 548 -24.15 -7.78 32.63
N ASP A 549 -24.46 -9.07 32.40
CA ASP A 549 -25.79 -9.68 32.57
C ASP A 549 -26.92 -9.09 31.71
N LYS A 550 -26.60 -8.18 30.78
CA LYS A 550 -27.55 -7.63 29.79
C LYS A 550 -27.39 -8.34 28.45
N PRO A 551 -28.47 -8.61 27.70
CA PRO A 551 -28.36 -9.11 26.32
C PRO A 551 -27.53 -8.17 25.45
N VAL A 552 -26.61 -8.74 24.67
CA VAL A 552 -25.81 -7.95 23.72
C VAL A 552 -26.72 -7.46 22.59
N ASP A 553 -26.77 -6.14 22.39
CA ASP A 553 -27.41 -5.53 21.23
C ASP A 553 -26.49 -5.64 20.01
N VAL A 554 -26.93 -6.42 19.02
CA VAL A 554 -26.24 -6.66 17.74
C VAL A 554 -26.91 -5.94 16.56
N THR A 555 -28.00 -5.22 16.82
CA THR A 555 -28.74 -4.49 15.78
C THR A 555 -27.99 -3.22 15.38
N SER A 556 -28.04 -2.90 14.09
CA SER A 556 -27.40 -1.71 13.53
C SER A 556 -27.88 -1.44 12.08
N LYS A 557 -27.07 -0.75 11.28
CA LYS A 557 -27.33 -0.50 9.85
C LYS A 557 -26.05 -0.39 9.03
N ILE A 558 -26.13 -0.75 7.76
CA ILE A 558 -25.15 -0.33 6.74
C ILE A 558 -25.59 1.05 6.25
N VAL A 559 -24.66 2.00 6.22
CA VAL A 559 -24.91 3.38 5.80
C VAL A 559 -23.77 3.88 4.92
N ASN A 560 -24.08 4.82 4.02
CA ASN A 560 -23.08 5.53 3.23
C ASN A 560 -22.14 4.59 2.47
N SER A 561 -22.63 3.41 2.05
CA SER A 561 -21.80 2.44 1.32
C SER A 561 -21.46 2.92 -0.10
N GLY A 562 -22.23 3.89 -0.61
CA GLY A 562 -22.21 4.28 -2.02
C GLY A 562 -23.06 3.38 -2.92
N VAL A 563 -23.75 2.39 -2.33
CA VAL A 563 -24.52 1.35 -3.03
C VAL A 563 -25.83 1.14 -2.26
N PRO A 564 -26.92 1.82 -2.67
CA PRO A 564 -28.19 1.79 -1.93
C PRO A 564 -28.74 0.39 -1.67
N GLU A 565 -28.40 -0.59 -2.50
CA GLU A 565 -28.87 -1.98 -2.44
C GLU A 565 -28.40 -2.73 -1.18
N ILE A 566 -27.25 -2.35 -0.61
CA ILE A 566 -26.72 -2.99 0.61
C ILE A 566 -26.96 -2.16 1.86
N ASP A 567 -27.31 -0.88 1.72
CA ASP A 567 -27.65 -0.01 2.85
C ASP A 567 -28.96 -0.44 3.54
N GLY A 568 -29.10 -0.09 4.81
CA GLY A 568 -30.30 -0.36 5.59
C GLY A 568 -30.04 -1.09 6.90
N GLU A 569 -31.11 -1.36 7.63
CA GLU A 569 -31.07 -2.02 8.94
C GLU A 569 -30.55 -3.46 8.83
N ILE A 570 -29.81 -3.88 9.85
CA ILE A 570 -29.27 -5.23 10.03
C ILE A 570 -29.56 -5.71 11.45
N ARG A 571 -29.82 -7.01 11.60
CA ARG A 571 -30.18 -7.63 12.88
C ARG A 571 -29.04 -8.40 13.52
N SER A 572 -27.96 -8.66 12.78
CA SER A 572 -26.80 -9.41 13.27
C SER A 572 -25.54 -9.08 12.47
N PRO A 573 -24.34 -9.39 12.99
CA PRO A 573 -23.11 -9.31 12.20
C PRO A 573 -23.13 -10.25 10.98
N PHE A 574 -23.84 -11.38 11.06
CA PHE A 574 -23.95 -12.35 9.96
C PHE A 574 -24.72 -11.80 8.77
N GLU A 575 -25.81 -11.07 9.01
CA GLU A 575 -26.56 -10.38 7.95
C GLU A 575 -25.71 -9.29 7.27
N LEU A 576 -24.90 -8.56 8.06
CA LEU A 576 -23.94 -7.60 7.51
C LEU A 576 -22.92 -8.30 6.62
N ILE A 577 -22.32 -9.40 7.10
CA ILE A 577 -21.32 -10.18 6.35
C ILE A 577 -21.91 -10.70 5.04
N GLU A 578 -23.12 -11.27 5.08
CA GLU A 578 -23.78 -11.82 3.89
C GLU A 578 -24.10 -10.74 2.84
N ARG A 579 -24.58 -9.56 3.26
CA ARG A 579 -24.81 -8.44 2.34
C ARG A 579 -23.52 -7.95 1.69
N LEU A 580 -22.44 -7.83 2.47
CA LEU A 580 -21.14 -7.39 1.96
C LEU A 580 -20.51 -8.45 1.03
N ALA A 581 -20.59 -9.73 1.39
CA ALA A 581 -19.99 -10.82 0.63
C ALA A 581 -20.69 -11.09 -0.72
N ASN A 582 -21.94 -10.64 -0.89
CA ASN A 582 -22.69 -10.74 -2.14
C ASN A 582 -22.69 -9.44 -2.95
N SER A 583 -21.93 -8.42 -2.53
CA SER A 583 -21.90 -7.11 -3.18
C SER A 583 -20.80 -7.04 -4.25
N THR A 584 -21.18 -6.79 -5.50
CA THR A 584 -20.24 -6.50 -6.59
C THR A 584 -19.35 -5.29 -6.26
N HIS A 585 -19.85 -4.30 -5.52
CA HIS A 585 -19.03 -3.19 -5.07
C HIS A 585 -17.92 -3.63 -4.13
N CYS A 586 -18.22 -4.52 -3.18
CA CYS A 586 -17.20 -5.08 -2.28
C CYS A 586 -16.15 -5.90 -3.05
N GLU A 587 -16.56 -6.66 -4.06
CA GLU A 587 -15.64 -7.38 -4.96
C GLU A 587 -14.72 -6.41 -5.73
N GLN A 588 -15.28 -5.35 -6.28
CA GLN A 588 -14.51 -4.31 -6.98
C GLN A 588 -13.55 -3.56 -6.05
N VAL A 589 -13.98 -3.24 -4.82
CA VAL A 589 -13.10 -2.64 -3.81
C VAL A 589 -11.96 -3.60 -3.46
N PHE A 590 -12.25 -4.89 -3.29
CA PHE A 590 -11.24 -5.90 -3.08
C PHE A 590 -10.21 -5.95 -4.23
N VAL A 591 -10.65 -5.90 -5.49
CA VAL A 591 -9.76 -5.80 -6.66
C VAL A 591 -8.83 -4.58 -6.59
N ARG A 592 -9.32 -3.42 -6.11
CA ARG A 592 -8.46 -2.23 -5.89
C ARG A 592 -7.36 -2.51 -4.86
N TYR A 593 -7.65 -3.22 -3.77
CA TYR A 593 -6.62 -3.57 -2.79
C TYR A 593 -5.62 -4.61 -3.31
N VAL A 594 -6.07 -5.59 -4.10
CA VAL A 594 -5.18 -6.53 -4.78
C VAL A 594 -4.25 -5.76 -5.73
N PHE A 595 -4.77 -4.82 -6.51
CA PHE A 595 -3.96 -3.90 -7.32
C PHE A 595 -2.93 -3.18 -6.44
N ARG A 596 -3.34 -2.57 -5.33
CA ARG A 596 -2.44 -1.79 -4.46
C ARG A 596 -1.28 -2.61 -3.92
N PHE A 597 -1.53 -3.85 -3.54
CA PHE A 597 -0.52 -4.75 -3.02
C PHE A 597 0.46 -5.21 -4.11
N PHE A 598 -0.04 -5.77 -5.22
CA PHE A 598 0.82 -6.35 -6.25
C PHE A 598 1.50 -5.29 -7.13
N MET A 599 0.88 -4.13 -7.31
CA MET A 599 1.47 -3.00 -8.03
C MET A 599 2.33 -2.12 -7.11
N GLY A 600 2.14 -2.21 -5.78
CA GLY A 600 2.87 -1.43 -4.77
C GLY A 600 2.63 0.08 -4.81
N ARG A 601 1.43 0.50 -5.25
CA ARG A 601 1.00 1.90 -5.32
C ARG A 601 -0.52 2.00 -5.31
N ASN A 602 -1.05 3.19 -5.01
CA ASN A 602 -2.46 3.48 -5.26
C ASN A 602 -2.75 3.46 -6.77
N GLU A 603 -3.95 3.02 -7.12
CA GLU A 603 -4.53 3.19 -8.44
C GLU A 603 -4.68 4.67 -8.79
N THR A 604 -4.78 4.97 -10.08
CA THR A 604 -5.12 6.28 -10.63
C THR A 604 -6.35 6.11 -11.55
N LEU A 605 -6.96 7.20 -11.99
CA LEU A 605 -8.01 7.10 -13.02
C LEU A 605 -7.51 6.46 -14.33
N GLY A 606 -6.21 6.57 -14.64
CA GLY A 606 -5.60 5.89 -15.79
C GLY A 606 -5.53 4.37 -15.65
N ASP A 607 -5.78 3.83 -14.46
CA ASP A 607 -5.81 2.38 -14.19
C ASP A 607 -7.23 1.80 -14.25
N ALA A 608 -8.26 2.61 -14.57
CA ALA A 608 -9.65 2.18 -14.62
C ALA A 608 -9.86 0.94 -15.51
N LYS A 609 -9.30 0.95 -16.72
CA LYS A 609 -9.33 -0.20 -17.64
C LYS A 609 -8.74 -1.45 -17.01
N THR A 610 -7.55 -1.34 -16.42
CA THR A 610 -6.87 -2.46 -15.75
C THR A 610 -7.71 -3.03 -14.61
N LEU A 611 -8.33 -2.18 -13.79
CA LEU A 611 -9.18 -2.64 -12.68
C LEU A 611 -10.45 -3.34 -13.18
N GLN A 612 -11.06 -2.84 -14.26
CA GLN A 612 -12.23 -3.45 -14.86
C GLN A 612 -11.90 -4.81 -15.50
N GLU A 613 -10.81 -4.91 -16.25
CA GLU A 613 -10.32 -6.17 -16.83
C GLU A 613 -9.91 -7.19 -15.75
N ALA A 614 -9.33 -6.71 -14.65
CA ALA A 614 -8.99 -7.54 -13.49
C ALA A 614 -10.24 -8.08 -12.78
N HIS A 615 -11.25 -7.22 -12.56
CA HIS A 615 -12.53 -7.62 -12.01
C HIS A 615 -13.28 -8.60 -12.93
N GLN A 616 -13.27 -8.35 -14.25
CA GLN A 616 -13.87 -9.28 -15.20
C GLN A 616 -13.17 -10.64 -15.18
N ALA A 617 -11.83 -10.66 -15.17
CA ALA A 617 -11.07 -11.90 -15.04
C ALA A 617 -11.36 -12.65 -13.73
N TYR A 618 -11.57 -11.93 -12.63
CA TYR A 618 -11.99 -12.52 -11.35
C TYR A 618 -13.35 -13.20 -11.48
N VAL A 619 -14.36 -12.51 -12.02
CA VAL A 619 -15.73 -13.03 -12.18
C VAL A 619 -15.80 -14.20 -13.18
N ASP A 620 -15.14 -14.07 -14.34
CA ASP A 620 -15.15 -15.10 -15.40
C ASP A 620 -14.48 -16.41 -14.96
N ASN A 621 -13.64 -16.36 -13.92
CA ASN A 621 -12.95 -17.51 -13.35
C ASN A 621 -13.46 -17.84 -11.94
N ASP A 622 -14.76 -17.62 -11.69
CA ASP A 622 -15.46 -18.01 -10.45
C ASP A 622 -14.76 -17.48 -9.19
N GLY A 623 -14.30 -16.23 -9.22
CA GLY A 623 -13.65 -15.56 -8.09
C GLY A 623 -12.26 -16.09 -7.73
N SER A 624 -11.51 -16.56 -8.73
CA SER A 624 -10.11 -17.00 -8.62
C SER A 624 -9.15 -15.84 -8.34
N MET A 625 -8.34 -15.99 -7.30
CA MET A 625 -7.25 -15.05 -6.97
C MET A 625 -6.12 -15.13 -7.99
N GLU A 626 -5.83 -16.31 -8.53
CA GLU A 626 -4.78 -16.47 -9.54
C GLU A 626 -5.13 -15.77 -10.84
N ALA A 627 -6.36 -15.92 -11.32
CA ALA A 627 -6.85 -15.25 -12.51
C ALA A 627 -6.78 -13.72 -12.35
N LEU A 628 -7.16 -13.21 -11.17
CA LEU A 628 -7.09 -11.80 -10.82
C LEU A 628 -5.65 -11.28 -10.85
N VAL A 629 -4.72 -11.93 -10.13
CA VAL A 629 -3.31 -11.54 -10.08
C VAL A 629 -2.65 -11.64 -11.44
N LEU A 630 -2.96 -12.67 -12.23
CA LEU A 630 -2.47 -12.85 -13.58
C LEU A 630 -2.94 -11.73 -14.51
N SER A 631 -4.22 -11.31 -14.41
CA SER A 631 -4.76 -10.18 -15.18
C SER A 631 -4.02 -8.88 -14.83
N LEU A 632 -3.86 -8.59 -13.54
CA LEU A 632 -3.16 -7.38 -13.07
C LEU A 632 -1.70 -7.31 -13.50
N LEU A 633 -0.94 -8.39 -13.28
CA LEU A 633 0.50 -8.44 -13.55
C LEU A 633 0.83 -8.66 -15.04
N SER A 634 -0.18 -8.76 -15.91
CA SER A 634 -0.01 -8.75 -17.37
C SER A 634 -0.71 -7.56 -18.06
N SER A 635 -1.22 -6.61 -17.27
CA SER A 635 -1.94 -5.42 -17.72
C SER A 635 -1.02 -4.31 -18.27
N ASP A 636 -1.62 -3.34 -18.96
CA ASP A 636 -0.92 -2.15 -19.42
C ASP A 636 -0.36 -1.33 -18.25
N SER A 637 -1.08 -1.25 -17.12
CA SER A 637 -0.60 -0.60 -15.90
C SER A 637 0.67 -1.24 -15.33
N PHE A 638 0.91 -2.52 -15.64
CA PHE A 638 2.14 -3.21 -15.24
C PHE A 638 3.27 -2.95 -16.25
N LEU A 639 2.94 -3.06 -17.54
CA LEU A 639 3.87 -2.96 -18.67
C LEU A 639 4.41 -1.55 -18.94
N TYR A 640 3.64 -0.50 -18.63
CA TYR A 640 3.94 0.87 -19.05
C TYR A 640 3.98 1.87 -17.90
N ARG A 641 4.79 2.92 -18.05
CA ARG A 641 4.75 4.13 -17.22
C ARG A 641 4.42 5.34 -18.09
N ALA A 642 3.82 6.37 -17.51
CA ALA A 642 3.65 7.65 -18.16
C ALA A 642 4.96 8.44 -18.11
N LYS A 643 5.25 9.18 -19.18
CA LYS A 643 6.35 10.15 -19.21
C LYS A 643 6.20 11.11 -18.02
N PRO A 644 7.27 11.40 -17.26
CA PRO A 644 7.23 12.52 -16.34
C PRO A 644 6.91 13.77 -17.16
N VAL A 645 5.84 14.48 -16.81
CA VAL A 645 5.60 15.80 -17.43
C VAL A 645 6.86 16.60 -17.20
N SER A 646 7.55 16.93 -18.28
CA SER A 646 8.79 17.68 -18.21
C SER A 646 8.47 19.03 -17.57
N LEU A 647 9.11 19.35 -16.45
CA LEU A 647 9.18 20.71 -15.89
C LEU A 647 10.01 21.66 -16.79
N ALA A 648 9.99 21.46 -18.11
CA ALA A 648 10.72 22.28 -19.05
C ALA A 648 9.84 23.44 -19.52
N LYS A 649 10.24 24.62 -19.04
CA LYS A 649 10.09 25.92 -19.69
C LYS A 649 8.65 26.37 -19.92
N VAL A 650 8.02 26.86 -18.86
CA VAL A 650 7.29 28.12 -19.02
C VAL A 650 8.35 29.14 -19.45
N ALA A 651 8.43 29.39 -20.76
CA ALA A 651 9.23 30.47 -21.32
C ALA A 651 8.69 31.80 -20.77
N PRO A 652 9.58 32.80 -20.56
CA PRO A 652 9.26 34.03 -19.84
C PRO A 652 8.08 34.81 -20.43
#